data_AF-A0AAE0IVS7-F1
#
_entry.id   AF-A0AAE0IVS7-F1
#
_cell.length_a   1.000
_cell.length_b   1.000
_cell.length_c   1.000
_cell.angle_alpha   90.00
_cell.angle_beta   90.00
_cell.angle_gamma   90.00
#
_symmetry.space_group_name_H-M   'P 1'
#
loop_
_entity.id
_entity.type
_entity.pdbx_description
1 polymer ?
#
loop_
_entity_poly.entity_id
_entity_poly.type
_entity_poly.pdbx_seq_one_letter_code
_entity_poly.pdbx_strand_id
1 'polypeptide(L)'
;MSPRCWLSTTLIALVLLLLLHVHTVDGRPGSNETATWTVPSRLVATAVPLGCSYPLDTTTDAIPSTPPWQYPNGIPGLPYCGELSGECPNAYSDCCTATKCSLTFIGACMQTATLIDMACACPAVSATTCSPCMNSTAGKAQYYRWLNSTCGNIDSWDSGLPSHWEDIYTSLDIIQLGNGSCVDDRYGCVSATYYNYGSDPTAESLEALIEPYLNLPRCMWRDCYTYYQAWNASVLDWSSSAWVNTSTYPWLIDQYSPDPSIHLERTDVCGSAYKKACSGMCAGSKSDEAELLLWLNNTCTGSASFEKENLLPQNWTQTVAANCIKNDTSITGPDDVVAFPSCIDSACGDAIRLSANKSSEFYCILDPVTGRYATGSRSVVHVGDFCNTLSYPTTCNSSCTLAFDRRDWLTYLNKTCSATAASSGWTGLPGNWTNLLSIQVSDLRPWQTVVRSTSYWDTILCPSPESSLGVFAAVNIAMLLLTPILGRRTVVSKLTFGLLGKPHSQGWVFMGPLMAALQTAANAGNIALIKATPGYEDTDWKTLMMLWYTRPRLAWLVIFLILYQVDEAMYLSCAASTLTTEIILQILGSYVMGKVANHARVQGFYTNASAVAAVPHGADAMLMYVGAILWLVVIFFTLIAVGTSVVNVSAQILQVGRLIGLDVLLERRLQRDVQGALDQASAHHENFQRTQDFLAQNGHGQIAGVYADMVEHMATQIDGLMTVEKSLERLIQLVEGPERQYRQALTRLTADPSAAGEVDATAETIRDRAQKQLLILGPTLDQATNSRAIAKLGSAEVAQRRRNLRIRARENRDGQRELIAAELEELRIVKDGWNIVVDQWAKVEARLRNVQTKWQARTTVLSSQQWTESIRRKLKRIVIQTSLGMFASWGSQWLFWIGFVRLYVPDA
;
A
#
# COMPACT_ATOMS: atom_id res chain seq x y z
N MET A 1 -38.12 26.61 29.89
CA MET A 1 -37.41 27.89 30.18
C MET A 1 -36.27 28.03 29.17
N SER A 2 -36.21 29.18 28.49
CA SER A 2 -35.06 29.64 27.69
C SER A 2 -34.73 31.08 28.17
N PRO A 3 -33.65 31.77 27.73
CA PRO A 3 -32.43 31.33 27.02
C PRO A 3 -31.12 32.08 27.45
N ARG A 4 -30.00 31.72 26.78
CA ARG A 4 -28.83 32.55 26.35
C ARG A 4 -27.49 32.58 27.13
N CYS A 5 -26.43 32.54 26.29
CA CYS A 5 -25.03 33.05 26.40
C CYS A 5 -23.91 32.11 26.93
N TRP A 6 -22.67 32.03 26.40
CA TRP A 6 -21.90 32.66 25.29
C TRP A 6 -20.54 31.90 25.10
N LEU A 7 -19.93 31.99 23.87
CA LEU A 7 -18.51 31.84 23.41
C LEU A 7 -17.67 30.57 23.73
N SER A 8 -16.85 29.99 22.82
CA SER A 8 -15.87 30.63 21.90
C SER A 8 -15.60 29.80 20.63
N THR A 9 -15.62 30.49 19.48
CA THR A 9 -15.23 30.05 18.14
C THR A 9 -13.89 30.69 17.74
N THR A 10 -12.81 29.91 17.63
CA THR A 10 -11.68 30.11 16.68
C THR A 10 -10.62 29.01 16.87
N LEU A 11 -10.57 27.98 16.00
CA LEU A 11 -9.32 27.28 15.59
C LEU A 11 -9.56 26.17 14.53
N ILE A 12 -10.09 26.49 13.35
CA ILE A 12 -10.08 25.54 12.21
C ILE A 12 -9.80 26.33 10.93
N ALA A 13 -8.52 26.59 10.64
CA ALA A 13 -8.10 27.21 9.39
C ALA A 13 -6.67 26.83 8.93
N LEU A 14 -6.08 25.70 9.37
CA LEU A 14 -4.69 25.40 8.99
C LEU A 14 -4.33 23.92 8.77
N VAL A 15 -5.29 23.10 8.31
CA VAL A 15 -5.03 21.67 7.98
C VAL A 15 -5.39 21.31 6.53
N LEU A 16 -5.90 22.25 5.73
CA LEU A 16 -6.40 21.95 4.37
C LEU A 16 -5.50 22.41 3.21
N LEU A 17 -4.19 22.59 3.40
CA LEU A 17 -3.31 23.13 2.36
C LEU A 17 -2.06 22.31 2.02
N LEU A 18 -1.99 21.01 2.33
CA LEU A 18 -0.77 20.23 2.07
C LEU A 18 -0.93 18.80 1.54
N LEU A 19 -2.01 18.47 0.81
CA LEU A 19 -2.06 17.20 0.06
C LEU A 19 -2.81 17.33 -1.27
N LEU A 20 -2.16 17.93 -2.28
CA LEU A 20 -2.44 17.68 -3.69
C LEU A 20 -1.17 17.90 -4.52
N HIS A 21 -0.47 16.81 -4.84
CA HIS A 21 0.24 16.67 -6.11
C HIS A 21 0.22 15.20 -6.54
N VAL A 22 -0.68 14.93 -7.48
CA VAL A 22 -0.78 13.73 -8.28
C VAL A 22 0.14 13.91 -9.49
N HIS A 23 0.97 12.91 -9.80
CA HIS A 23 1.41 12.68 -11.18
C HIS A 23 1.06 11.23 -11.56
N THR A 24 0.22 11.14 -12.58
CA THR A 24 -0.16 9.96 -13.37
C THR A 24 0.92 9.59 -14.38
N VAL A 25 1.19 8.29 -14.61
CA VAL A 25 1.56 7.72 -15.93
C VAL A 25 1.08 6.26 -16.01
N ASP A 26 0.42 5.94 -17.12
CA ASP A 26 -0.18 4.68 -17.59
C ASP A 26 0.80 3.53 -17.92
N GLY A 27 0.27 2.29 -18.03
CA GLY A 27 0.81 1.28 -18.96
C GLY A 27 0.58 -0.21 -18.63
N ARG A 28 -0.55 -0.76 -19.13
CA ARG A 28 -0.98 -2.15 -19.44
C ARG A 28 -0.11 -3.40 -19.08
N PRO A 29 -0.76 -4.56 -18.75
CA PRO A 29 -0.10 -5.87 -18.64
C PRO A 29 -0.15 -6.69 -19.95
N GLY A 30 0.95 -7.40 -20.24
CA GLY A 30 1.06 -8.41 -21.30
C GLY A 30 1.10 -9.82 -20.72
N SER A 31 0.27 -10.70 -21.27
CA SER A 31 0.20 -12.15 -21.05
C SER A 31 1.28 -12.90 -21.84
N ASN A 32 1.75 -14.04 -21.34
CA ASN A 32 2.24 -15.17 -22.15
C ASN A 32 2.35 -16.44 -21.27
N GLU A 33 1.44 -17.40 -21.49
CA GLU A 33 1.61 -18.81 -21.11
C GLU A 33 1.76 -19.62 -22.41
N THR A 34 2.83 -20.41 -22.48
CA THR A 34 3.16 -21.32 -23.58
C THR A 34 2.61 -22.72 -23.30
N ALA A 35 1.80 -23.26 -24.21
CA ALA A 35 1.39 -24.66 -24.21
C ALA A 35 1.98 -25.41 -25.43
N THR A 36 2.58 -26.56 -25.15
CA THR A 36 3.17 -27.52 -26.09
C THR A 36 2.12 -28.47 -26.65
N TRP A 37 2.19 -28.79 -27.95
CA TRP A 37 1.40 -29.87 -28.58
C TRP A 37 2.29 -30.91 -29.27
N THR A 38 1.93 -32.18 -29.09
CA THR A 38 2.47 -33.38 -29.72
C THR A 38 1.53 -33.89 -30.81
N VAL A 39 2.10 -34.43 -31.89
CA VAL A 39 1.40 -35.01 -33.06
C VAL A 39 1.38 -36.54 -32.98
N PRO A 40 0.35 -37.22 -33.52
CA PRO A 40 0.58 -38.54 -34.10
C PRO A 40 0.04 -38.70 -35.53
N SER A 41 0.84 -39.43 -36.30
CA SER A 41 0.67 -39.94 -37.66
C SER A 41 -0.23 -41.18 -37.75
N ARG A 42 -0.92 -41.39 -38.89
CA ARG A 42 -1.06 -42.72 -39.55
C ARG A 42 -1.67 -42.70 -40.97
N LEU A 43 -1.19 -43.68 -41.76
CA LEU A 43 -1.48 -44.07 -43.15
C LEU A 43 -2.90 -44.64 -43.39
N VAL A 44 -3.31 -44.77 -44.68
CA VAL A 44 -3.72 -46.03 -45.37
C VAL A 44 -3.87 -45.79 -46.90
N ALA A 45 -3.64 -46.85 -47.69
CA ALA A 45 -3.51 -46.92 -49.15
C ALA A 45 -4.65 -47.69 -49.85
N THR A 46 -4.49 -47.95 -51.18
CA THR A 46 -5.15 -48.91 -52.14
C THR A 46 -6.18 -48.32 -53.14
N ALA A 47 -6.34 -48.68 -54.43
CA ALA A 47 -5.63 -49.51 -55.46
C ALA A 47 -6.33 -49.39 -56.88
N VAL A 48 -5.55 -49.36 -58.01
CA VAL A 48 -5.58 -50.16 -59.31
C VAL A 48 -6.90 -50.31 -60.16
N PRO A 49 -6.92 -50.49 -61.53
CA PRO A 49 -6.27 -49.83 -62.70
C PRO A 49 -7.23 -49.56 -63.93
N LEU A 50 -6.80 -48.79 -64.94
CA LEU A 50 -7.27 -48.94 -66.34
C LEU A 50 -6.07 -48.92 -67.31
N GLY A 51 -6.10 -49.82 -68.29
CA GLY A 51 -4.99 -50.12 -69.19
C GLY A 51 -4.75 -49.02 -70.22
N CYS A 52 -3.59 -48.37 -70.11
CA CYS A 52 -3.06 -47.46 -71.11
C CYS A 52 -1.78 -48.07 -71.66
N SER A 53 -1.67 -48.16 -72.98
CA SER A 53 -0.49 -48.67 -73.66
C SER A 53 0.64 -47.64 -73.56
N TYR A 54 1.39 -47.70 -72.45
CA TYR A 54 2.63 -46.99 -72.08
C TYR A 54 2.69 -45.47 -72.32
N PRO A 55 3.18 -44.67 -71.35
CA PRO A 55 3.48 -43.26 -71.62
C PRO A 55 4.45 -43.17 -72.79
N LEU A 56 4.17 -42.28 -73.77
CA LEU A 56 5.12 -41.97 -74.83
C LEU A 56 6.40 -41.46 -74.17
N ASP A 57 7.44 -42.29 -74.14
CA ASP A 57 8.81 -41.89 -73.81
C ASP A 57 9.39 -41.09 -74.99
N THR A 58 8.80 -39.93 -75.24
CA THR A 58 9.35 -38.94 -76.15
C THR A 58 10.46 -38.21 -75.42
N THR A 59 11.66 -38.24 -76.00
CA THR A 59 12.82 -37.47 -75.56
C THR A 59 12.44 -36.03 -75.22
N THR A 60 12.89 -35.59 -74.05
CA THR A 60 12.30 -34.56 -73.16
C THR A 60 12.14 -33.13 -73.70
N ASP A 61 12.54 -32.83 -74.93
CA ASP A 61 12.58 -31.47 -75.48
C ASP A 61 11.58 -31.19 -76.62
N ALA A 62 10.84 -32.21 -77.08
CA ALA A 62 9.96 -32.08 -78.26
C ALA A 62 8.51 -31.64 -77.96
N ILE A 63 8.12 -31.47 -76.69
CA ILE A 63 6.74 -31.11 -76.33
C ILE A 63 6.53 -29.59 -76.54
N PRO A 64 5.71 -29.16 -77.53
CA PRO A 64 5.47 -27.74 -77.77
C PRO A 64 4.75 -27.09 -76.59
N SER A 65 5.02 -25.80 -76.36
CA SER A 65 4.35 -25.00 -75.32
C SER A 65 2.96 -24.50 -75.73
N THR A 66 2.46 -24.95 -76.89
CA THR A 66 1.14 -24.60 -77.43
C THR A 66 0.19 -25.79 -77.31
N PRO A 67 -1.14 -25.57 -77.30
CA PRO A 67 -2.14 -26.63 -77.21
C PRO A 67 -1.82 -27.81 -78.15
N PRO A 68 -2.05 -29.06 -77.70
CA PRO A 68 -3.03 -29.45 -76.67
C PRO A 68 -2.52 -29.60 -75.23
N TRP A 69 -1.26 -29.26 -74.92
CA TRP A 69 -0.68 -29.47 -73.58
C TRP A 69 -0.95 -28.32 -72.61
N GLN A 70 -1.46 -28.62 -71.42
CA GLN A 70 -1.65 -27.65 -70.33
C GLN A 70 -1.01 -28.12 -69.02
N TYR A 71 -0.58 -27.18 -68.18
CA TYR A 71 -0.17 -27.49 -66.81
C TYR A 71 -1.41 -27.77 -65.94
N PRO A 72 -1.34 -28.69 -64.96
CA PRO A 72 -2.47 -29.03 -64.09
C PRO A 72 -3.11 -27.82 -63.40
N ASN A 73 -2.30 -26.84 -63.00
CA ASN A 73 -2.76 -25.59 -62.37
C ASN A 73 -3.38 -24.59 -63.36
N GLY A 74 -3.20 -24.78 -64.67
CA GLY A 74 -3.83 -23.98 -65.71
C GLY A 74 -5.23 -24.45 -66.08
N ILE A 75 -5.62 -25.65 -65.63
CA ILE A 75 -6.94 -26.20 -65.92
C ILE A 75 -7.89 -25.84 -64.77
N PRO A 76 -9.08 -25.28 -65.05
CA PRO A 76 -10.05 -25.01 -64.00
C PRO A 76 -10.35 -26.28 -63.18
N GLY A 77 -10.41 -26.13 -61.85
CA GLY A 77 -10.86 -27.19 -60.96
C GLY A 77 -12.26 -27.67 -61.34
N LEU A 78 -12.58 -28.92 -61.01
CA LEU A 78 -13.94 -29.42 -61.19
C LEU A 78 -14.91 -28.56 -60.35
N PRO A 79 -16.16 -28.36 -60.79
CA PRO A 79 -17.15 -27.72 -59.94
C PRO A 79 -17.36 -28.55 -58.67
N TYR A 80 -17.80 -27.90 -57.59
CA TYR A 80 -17.92 -28.51 -56.27
C TYR A 80 -18.74 -29.81 -56.25
N CYS A 81 -19.80 -29.87 -57.06
CA CYS A 81 -20.61 -31.08 -57.24
C CYS A 81 -19.79 -32.29 -57.74
N GLY A 82 -18.70 -32.06 -58.48
CA GLY A 82 -17.78 -33.08 -58.96
C GLY A 82 -16.66 -33.43 -57.98
N GLU A 83 -16.15 -32.45 -57.23
CA GLU A 83 -15.06 -32.67 -56.27
C GLU A 83 -15.50 -33.50 -55.05
N LEU A 84 -16.68 -33.22 -54.49
CA LEU A 84 -17.16 -33.89 -53.27
C LEU A 84 -17.48 -35.37 -53.45
N SER A 85 -17.96 -35.75 -54.63
CA SER A 85 -18.52 -37.07 -54.84
C SER A 85 -17.45 -38.12 -55.12
N GLY A 86 -16.30 -37.72 -55.67
CA GLY A 86 -15.29 -38.65 -56.20
C GLY A 86 -15.78 -39.55 -57.34
N GLU A 87 -17.05 -39.41 -57.75
CA GLU A 87 -17.71 -40.21 -58.79
C GLU A 87 -17.55 -39.59 -60.18
N CYS A 88 -17.16 -38.31 -60.25
CA CYS A 88 -16.86 -37.67 -61.51
C CYS A 88 -15.45 -38.09 -61.94
N PRO A 89 -15.28 -38.65 -63.15
CA PRO A 89 -13.97 -39.12 -63.55
C PRO A 89 -13.02 -37.93 -63.56
N ASN A 90 -11.90 -38.11 -62.87
CA ASN A 90 -10.75 -37.25 -63.04
C ASN A 90 -10.35 -37.38 -64.50
N ALA A 91 -10.72 -36.38 -65.32
CA ALA A 91 -10.36 -36.31 -66.74
C ALA A 91 -8.85 -36.49 -66.95
N TYR A 92 -8.09 -36.17 -65.91
CA TYR A 92 -6.64 -36.29 -65.79
C TYR A 92 -6.24 -37.66 -65.27
N SER A 93 -6.60 -38.72 -65.98
CA SER A 93 -5.97 -40.02 -65.72
C SER A 93 -4.46 -39.91 -65.99
N ASP A 94 -3.63 -40.63 -65.23
CA ASP A 94 -2.17 -40.66 -65.42
C ASP A 94 -1.78 -40.94 -66.89
N CYS A 95 -2.67 -41.57 -67.65
CA CYS A 95 -2.51 -41.92 -69.05
C CYS A 95 -2.48 -40.76 -70.05
N CYS A 96 -3.01 -39.59 -69.68
CA CYS A 96 -2.98 -38.40 -70.53
C CYS A 96 -1.95 -37.38 -70.05
N THR A 97 -1.01 -37.82 -69.20
CA THR A 97 0.03 -36.95 -68.67
C THR A 97 1.39 -37.26 -69.30
N ALA A 98 2.20 -36.22 -69.51
CA ALA A 98 3.59 -36.36 -69.88
C ALA A 98 4.46 -35.51 -68.97
N THR A 99 5.59 -36.06 -68.55
CA THR A 99 6.54 -35.38 -67.69
C THR A 99 7.54 -34.61 -68.56
N LYS A 100 7.48 -33.28 -68.54
CA LYS A 100 8.45 -32.42 -69.23
C LYS A 100 9.47 -31.90 -68.23
N CYS A 101 10.73 -31.80 -68.65
CA CYS A 101 11.71 -31.10 -67.84
C CYS A 101 11.39 -29.59 -67.84
N SER A 102 10.98 -29.05 -66.70
CA SER A 102 10.73 -27.61 -66.54
C SER A 102 12.01 -26.83 -66.25
N LEU A 103 13.06 -27.49 -65.74
CA LEU A 103 14.35 -26.88 -65.46
C LEU A 103 15.50 -27.87 -65.70
N THR A 104 16.38 -27.57 -66.66
CA THR A 104 17.62 -28.34 -66.92
C THR A 104 18.84 -27.61 -66.38
N PHE A 105 19.82 -28.36 -65.88
CA PHE A 105 21.11 -27.85 -65.44
C PHE A 105 22.23 -28.81 -65.89
N ILE A 106 23.14 -28.31 -66.73
CA ILE A 106 24.29 -29.06 -67.28
C ILE A 106 23.84 -30.39 -67.95
N GLY A 107 22.81 -30.31 -68.80
CA GLY A 107 22.33 -31.47 -69.57
C GLY A 107 21.54 -32.51 -68.77
N ALA A 108 21.38 -32.34 -67.45
CA ALA A 108 20.50 -33.17 -66.61
C ALA A 108 19.23 -32.40 -66.23
N CYS A 109 18.09 -33.10 -66.15
CA CYS A 109 16.83 -32.51 -65.71
C CYS A 109 16.81 -32.37 -64.18
N MET A 110 16.63 -31.14 -63.67
CA MET A 110 16.58 -30.86 -62.22
C MET A 110 15.16 -30.71 -61.69
N GLN A 111 14.22 -30.26 -62.51
CA GLN A 111 12.82 -30.19 -62.15
C GLN A 111 11.97 -30.68 -63.30
N THR A 112 11.06 -31.59 -63.00
CA THR A 112 10.04 -32.04 -63.94
C THR A 112 8.71 -31.39 -63.59
N ALA A 113 7.92 -31.11 -64.62
CA ALA A 113 6.54 -30.73 -64.49
C ALA A 113 5.68 -31.70 -65.30
N THR A 114 4.60 -32.16 -64.70
CA THR A 114 3.60 -32.97 -65.38
C THR A 114 2.73 -32.03 -66.22
N LEU A 115 2.66 -32.26 -67.52
CA LEU A 115 1.73 -31.63 -68.45
C LEU A 115 0.62 -32.62 -68.77
N ILE A 116 -0.57 -32.11 -69.08
CA ILE A 116 -1.74 -32.90 -69.44
C ILE A 116 -2.06 -32.64 -70.91
N ASP A 117 -2.18 -33.69 -71.70
CA ASP A 117 -2.67 -33.62 -73.08
C ASP A 117 -4.20 -33.54 -73.07
N MET A 118 -4.72 -32.35 -73.33
CA MET A 118 -6.17 -32.13 -73.35
C MET A 118 -6.86 -32.87 -74.51
N ALA A 119 -6.15 -33.18 -75.61
CA ALA A 119 -6.69 -33.99 -76.69
C ALA A 119 -6.88 -35.45 -76.28
N CYS A 120 -6.07 -35.94 -75.34
CA CYS A 120 -6.24 -37.26 -74.72
C CYS A 120 -7.30 -37.24 -73.60
N ALA A 121 -7.31 -36.20 -72.76
CA ALA A 121 -8.17 -36.12 -71.58
C ALA A 121 -9.64 -35.81 -71.92
N CYS A 122 -9.91 -34.89 -72.85
CA CYS A 122 -11.25 -34.40 -73.14
C CYS A 122 -12.23 -35.45 -73.70
N PRO A 123 -11.82 -36.44 -74.52
CA PRO A 123 -12.71 -37.52 -74.94
C PRO A 123 -13.29 -38.37 -73.79
N ALA A 124 -12.64 -38.38 -72.61
CA ALA A 124 -13.12 -39.11 -71.44
C ALA A 124 -14.23 -38.38 -70.66
N VAL A 125 -14.51 -37.13 -70.98
CA VAL A 125 -15.53 -36.31 -70.31
C VAL A 125 -16.60 -35.82 -71.27
N SER A 126 -17.85 -35.90 -70.81
CA SER A 126 -19.04 -35.44 -71.51
C SER A 126 -20.06 -34.94 -70.49
N ALA A 127 -21.11 -34.31 -70.98
CA ALA A 127 -22.20 -33.76 -70.18
C ALA A 127 -22.88 -34.78 -69.26
N THR A 128 -22.75 -36.08 -69.51
CA THR A 128 -23.35 -37.12 -68.67
C THR A 128 -22.35 -37.82 -67.76
N THR A 129 -21.05 -37.52 -67.88
CA THR A 129 -20.01 -38.29 -67.19
C THR A 129 -19.96 -38.01 -65.68
N CYS A 130 -20.41 -36.84 -65.23
CA CYS A 130 -20.43 -36.45 -63.82
C CYS A 130 -21.86 -36.47 -63.26
N SER A 131 -22.35 -37.67 -62.92
CA SER A 131 -23.71 -37.91 -62.42
C SER A 131 -24.11 -37.01 -61.22
N PRO A 132 -23.24 -36.78 -60.22
CA PRO A 132 -23.57 -35.92 -59.07
C PRO A 132 -23.90 -34.47 -59.46
N CYS A 133 -23.19 -33.91 -60.44
CA CYS A 133 -23.52 -32.58 -60.98
C CYS A 133 -24.82 -32.57 -61.80
N MET A 134 -25.32 -33.72 -62.24
CA MET A 134 -26.58 -33.83 -62.99
C MET A 134 -27.84 -33.80 -62.09
N ASN A 135 -27.69 -33.65 -60.77
CA ASN A 135 -28.82 -33.69 -59.84
C ASN A 135 -29.46 -32.32 -59.56
N SER A 136 -28.76 -31.21 -59.81
CA SER A 136 -29.28 -29.84 -59.69
C SER A 136 -29.14 -29.06 -61.00
N THR A 137 -29.97 -28.05 -61.22
CA THR A 137 -29.87 -27.18 -62.40
C THR A 137 -28.58 -26.37 -62.35
N ALA A 138 -28.23 -25.83 -61.18
CA ALA A 138 -26.97 -25.14 -60.91
C ALA A 138 -25.75 -26.05 -61.12
N GLY A 139 -25.78 -27.28 -60.59
CA GLY A 139 -24.70 -28.25 -60.76
C GLY A 139 -24.46 -28.61 -62.22
N LYS A 140 -25.54 -28.77 -63.00
CA LYS A 140 -25.47 -28.99 -64.44
C LYS A 140 -24.87 -27.80 -65.16
N ALA A 141 -25.34 -26.59 -64.84
CA ALA A 141 -24.87 -25.36 -65.46
C ALA A 141 -23.36 -25.16 -65.21
N GLN A 142 -22.91 -25.35 -63.97
CA GLN A 142 -21.49 -25.27 -63.60
C GLN A 142 -20.65 -26.31 -64.32
N TYR A 143 -21.12 -27.56 -64.39
CA TYR A 143 -20.39 -28.64 -65.05
C TYR A 143 -20.32 -28.45 -66.57
N TYR A 144 -21.39 -28.01 -67.21
CA TYR A 144 -21.39 -27.69 -68.65
C TYR A 144 -20.45 -26.51 -68.95
N ARG A 145 -20.42 -25.50 -68.08
CA ARG A 145 -19.45 -24.40 -68.18
C ARG A 145 -18.02 -24.90 -68.10
N TRP A 146 -17.73 -25.72 -67.10
CA TRP A 146 -16.41 -26.30 -66.89
C TRP A 146 -15.98 -27.14 -68.10
N LEU A 147 -16.86 -28.01 -68.61
CA LEU A 147 -16.61 -28.80 -69.83
C LEU A 147 -16.29 -27.90 -71.02
N ASN A 148 -17.07 -26.85 -71.25
CA ASN A 148 -16.83 -25.92 -72.34
C ASN A 148 -15.51 -25.14 -72.17
N SER A 149 -15.20 -24.64 -70.97
CA SER A 149 -13.96 -23.91 -70.72
C SER A 149 -12.71 -24.78 -70.83
N THR A 150 -12.84 -26.05 -70.42
CA THR A 150 -11.72 -26.98 -70.32
C THR A 150 -11.47 -27.70 -71.64
N CYS A 151 -12.52 -28.09 -72.36
CA CYS A 151 -12.44 -28.93 -73.56
C CYS A 151 -12.97 -28.29 -74.84
N GLY A 152 -13.69 -27.16 -74.76
CA GLY A 152 -14.37 -26.54 -75.92
C GLY A 152 -13.45 -26.06 -77.04
N ASN A 153 -12.15 -25.87 -76.77
CA ASN A 153 -11.15 -25.48 -77.75
C ASN A 153 -10.37 -26.67 -78.36
N ILE A 154 -10.75 -27.91 -78.06
CA ILE A 154 -10.07 -29.11 -78.56
C ILE A 154 -10.83 -29.64 -79.78
N ASP A 155 -10.23 -29.52 -80.97
CA ASP A 155 -10.86 -29.88 -82.25
C ASP A 155 -11.37 -31.33 -82.33
N SER A 156 -10.78 -32.25 -81.54
CA SER A 156 -11.17 -33.68 -81.49
C SER A 156 -12.26 -33.99 -80.46
N TRP A 157 -12.72 -33.01 -79.70
CA TRP A 157 -13.83 -33.18 -78.77
C TRP A 157 -15.13 -32.85 -79.52
N ASP A 158 -15.90 -33.88 -79.88
CA ASP A 158 -17.18 -33.78 -80.63
C ASP A 158 -18.28 -33.14 -79.76
N SER A 159 -18.04 -31.90 -79.35
CA SER A 159 -18.76 -31.02 -78.43
C SER A 159 -19.03 -31.53 -77.03
N GLY A 160 -19.20 -32.83 -76.78
CA GLY A 160 -19.45 -33.44 -75.46
C GLY A 160 -20.63 -32.87 -74.65
N LEU A 161 -21.26 -31.80 -75.13
CA LEU A 161 -22.27 -30.94 -74.53
C LEU A 161 -23.57 -31.11 -75.32
N PRO A 162 -24.74 -31.01 -74.66
CA PRO A 162 -26.00 -30.97 -75.36
C PRO A 162 -26.06 -29.75 -76.30
N SER A 163 -26.78 -29.88 -77.41
CA SER A 163 -27.21 -28.71 -78.18
C SER A 163 -27.97 -27.77 -77.26
N HIS A 164 -27.67 -26.47 -77.32
CA HIS A 164 -28.30 -25.46 -76.45
C HIS A 164 -28.05 -25.67 -74.95
N TRP A 165 -26.89 -26.20 -74.56
CA TRP A 165 -26.51 -26.32 -73.14
C TRP A 165 -26.59 -24.98 -72.38
N GLU A 166 -26.48 -23.85 -73.09
CA GLU A 166 -26.60 -22.48 -72.55
C GLU A 166 -28.02 -22.13 -72.10
N ASP A 167 -29.06 -22.78 -72.62
CA ASP A 167 -30.46 -22.52 -72.24
C ASP A 167 -30.69 -22.81 -70.74
N ILE A 168 -29.85 -23.65 -70.14
CA ILE A 168 -29.92 -23.97 -68.71
C ILE A 168 -29.80 -22.71 -67.83
N TYR A 169 -29.04 -21.71 -68.25
CA TYR A 169 -28.88 -20.47 -67.50
C TYR A 169 -30.16 -19.63 -67.47
N THR A 170 -31.01 -19.74 -68.50
CA THR A 170 -32.31 -19.05 -68.53
C THR A 170 -33.35 -19.71 -67.61
N SER A 171 -33.09 -20.95 -67.18
CA SER A 171 -33.97 -21.70 -66.27
C SER A 171 -33.61 -21.57 -64.78
N LEU A 172 -32.51 -20.90 -64.45
CA LEU A 172 -32.07 -20.69 -63.07
C LEU A 172 -32.90 -19.59 -62.39
N ASP A 173 -33.57 -19.93 -61.28
CA ASP A 173 -34.19 -18.96 -60.37
C ASP A 173 -33.15 -18.52 -59.34
N ILE A 174 -32.45 -17.42 -59.61
CA ILE A 174 -31.33 -16.97 -58.78
C ILE A 174 -31.73 -15.92 -57.72
N ILE A 175 -31.17 -16.03 -56.52
CA ILE A 175 -31.11 -14.96 -55.52
C ILE A 175 -29.70 -14.36 -55.54
N GLN A 176 -29.60 -13.06 -55.75
CA GLN A 176 -28.35 -12.33 -55.56
C GLN A 176 -28.14 -12.09 -54.06
N LEU A 177 -27.01 -12.56 -53.51
CA LEU A 177 -26.71 -12.42 -52.07
C LEU A 177 -26.09 -11.09 -51.69
N GLY A 178 -25.68 -10.26 -52.65
CA GLY A 178 -25.13 -8.93 -52.41
C GLY A 178 -24.27 -8.45 -53.57
N ASN A 179 -24.00 -7.14 -53.61
CA ASN A 179 -23.01 -6.56 -54.52
C ASN A 179 -21.63 -6.74 -53.90
N GLY A 180 -20.80 -7.61 -54.47
CA GLY A 180 -19.41 -7.81 -54.06
C GLY A 180 -18.48 -6.64 -54.42
N SER A 181 -18.89 -5.39 -54.19
CA SER A 181 -17.93 -4.28 -54.30
C SER A 181 -17.01 -4.34 -53.09
N CYS A 182 -15.85 -4.97 -53.24
CA CYS A 182 -14.77 -4.91 -52.27
C CYS A 182 -14.25 -3.46 -52.20
N VAL A 183 -14.75 -2.65 -51.27
CA VAL A 183 -14.34 -1.24 -51.10
C VAL A 183 -13.63 -0.98 -49.75
N ASP A 184 -13.38 -1.99 -48.90
CA ASP A 184 -12.63 -1.76 -47.65
C ASP A 184 -11.54 -2.82 -47.42
N ASP A 185 -10.28 -2.40 -47.63
CA ASP A 185 -9.05 -3.19 -47.45
C ASP A 185 -8.83 -3.72 -46.01
N ARG A 186 -9.71 -3.37 -45.05
CA ARG A 186 -9.59 -3.79 -43.64
C ARG A 186 -10.12 -5.20 -43.34
N TYR A 187 -10.96 -5.75 -44.20
CA TYR A 187 -11.30 -7.16 -44.21
C TYR A 187 -10.81 -7.69 -45.54
N GLY A 188 -9.58 -8.22 -45.54
CA GLY A 188 -8.92 -8.68 -46.77
C GLY A 188 -9.90 -9.46 -47.63
N CYS A 189 -10.05 -9.04 -48.88
CA CYS A 189 -10.84 -9.77 -49.87
C CYS A 189 -10.50 -11.26 -49.70
N VAL A 190 -11.47 -12.06 -49.29
CA VAL A 190 -11.34 -13.51 -49.33
C VAL A 190 -11.33 -13.85 -50.81
N SER A 191 -10.18 -13.67 -51.43
CA SER A 191 -9.88 -14.22 -52.72
C SER A 191 -10.15 -15.71 -52.59
N ALA A 192 -10.95 -16.24 -53.51
CA ALA A 192 -11.15 -17.68 -53.68
C ALA A 192 -9.82 -18.47 -53.82
N THR A 193 -8.66 -17.81 -53.83
CA THR A 193 -7.34 -18.46 -53.67
C THR A 193 -7.11 -19.15 -52.31
N TYR A 194 -7.97 -18.99 -51.30
CA TYR A 194 -7.84 -19.77 -50.05
C TYR A 194 -8.29 -21.24 -50.17
N TYR A 195 -8.79 -21.67 -51.33
CA TYR A 195 -9.18 -23.06 -51.57
C TYR A 195 -8.00 -24.02 -51.85
N ASN A 196 -6.76 -23.53 -52.02
CA ASN A 196 -5.65 -24.33 -52.54
C ASN A 196 -4.68 -24.93 -51.49
N TYR A 197 -5.00 -24.88 -50.20
CA TYR A 197 -4.24 -25.60 -49.18
C TYR A 197 -5.17 -26.47 -48.34
N GLY A 198 -4.94 -27.79 -48.39
CA GLY A 198 -5.78 -28.86 -47.84
C GLY A 198 -5.94 -28.90 -46.32
N SER A 199 -6.45 -27.83 -45.73
CA SER A 199 -7.05 -27.80 -44.40
C SER A 199 -8.51 -27.41 -44.55
N ASP A 200 -9.42 -28.24 -44.02
CA ASP A 200 -10.87 -28.00 -43.97
C ASP A 200 -11.17 -26.50 -43.76
N PRO A 201 -12.00 -25.87 -44.62
CA PRO A 201 -12.46 -24.52 -44.33
C PRO A 201 -13.22 -24.59 -42.99
N THR A 202 -12.64 -23.98 -41.96
CA THR A 202 -13.34 -23.83 -40.68
C THR A 202 -14.60 -23.00 -40.97
N ALA A 203 -15.76 -23.54 -40.61
CA ALA A 203 -17.08 -22.96 -40.84
C ALA A 203 -17.14 -21.45 -40.52
N GLU A 204 -16.35 -20.99 -39.54
CA GLU A 204 -16.14 -19.59 -39.13
C GLU A 204 -15.87 -18.58 -40.26
N SER A 205 -15.23 -18.98 -41.37
CA SER A 205 -14.88 -18.05 -42.46
C SER A 205 -16.03 -17.79 -43.44
N LEU A 206 -16.87 -18.79 -43.67
CA LEU A 206 -18.10 -18.66 -44.47
C LEU A 206 -19.22 -18.03 -43.62
N GLU A 207 -19.23 -18.30 -42.31
CA GLU A 207 -20.15 -17.74 -41.31
C GLU A 207 -20.18 -16.19 -41.35
N ALA A 208 -19.01 -15.54 -41.35
CA ALA A 208 -18.90 -14.09 -41.38
C ALA A 208 -19.42 -13.44 -42.68
N LEU A 209 -19.46 -14.19 -43.78
CA LEU A 209 -19.92 -13.70 -45.08
C LEU A 209 -21.43 -13.87 -45.28
N ILE A 210 -22.04 -14.90 -44.66
CA ILE A 210 -23.43 -15.29 -44.88
C ILE A 210 -24.40 -14.59 -43.91
N GLU A 211 -23.98 -14.40 -42.65
CA GLU A 211 -24.83 -13.84 -41.59
C GLU A 211 -25.51 -12.51 -41.96
N PRO A 212 -24.84 -11.53 -42.59
CA PRO A 212 -25.45 -10.23 -42.87
C PRO A 212 -26.51 -10.25 -43.96
N TYR A 213 -26.42 -11.21 -44.90
CA TYR A 213 -27.17 -11.14 -46.16
C TYR A 213 -28.42 -12.02 -46.17
N LEU A 214 -28.42 -13.12 -45.42
CA LEU A 214 -29.54 -14.06 -45.42
C LEU A 214 -30.34 -14.14 -44.13
N ASN A 215 -29.84 -13.60 -43.02
CA ASN A 215 -30.50 -13.69 -41.72
C ASN A 215 -31.00 -15.12 -41.43
N LEU A 216 -30.13 -16.12 -41.62
CA LEU A 216 -30.52 -17.53 -41.43
C LEU A 216 -30.91 -17.76 -39.95
N PRO A 217 -32.01 -18.48 -39.68
CA PRO A 217 -32.44 -18.84 -38.32
C PRO A 217 -31.35 -19.55 -37.52
N ARG A 218 -31.23 -19.25 -36.22
CA ARG A 218 -30.17 -19.82 -35.35
C ARG A 218 -30.10 -21.34 -35.38
N CYS A 219 -31.26 -21.99 -35.45
CA CYS A 219 -31.37 -23.44 -35.49
C CYS A 219 -30.86 -24.09 -36.79
N MET A 220 -30.77 -23.34 -37.89
CA MET A 220 -30.20 -23.85 -39.14
C MET A 220 -28.67 -23.94 -39.10
N TRP A 221 -28.03 -23.14 -38.23
CA TRP A 221 -26.58 -23.06 -38.14
C TRP A 221 -25.94 -24.24 -37.40
N ARG A 222 -26.56 -24.74 -36.34
CA ARG A 222 -25.85 -25.59 -35.39
C ARG A 222 -25.70 -27.04 -35.83
N ASP A 223 -26.64 -27.59 -36.60
CA ASP A 223 -26.70 -29.05 -36.86
C ASP A 223 -27.30 -29.46 -38.21
N CYS A 224 -27.59 -28.52 -39.13
CA CYS A 224 -28.33 -28.82 -40.36
C CYS A 224 -27.42 -29.14 -41.55
N TYR A 225 -26.65 -30.23 -41.44
CA TYR A 225 -25.68 -30.65 -42.47
C TYR A 225 -26.28 -30.82 -43.88
N THR A 226 -27.53 -31.27 -43.97
CA THR A 226 -28.25 -31.41 -45.25
C THR A 226 -28.57 -30.07 -45.90
N TYR A 227 -28.87 -29.04 -45.11
CA TYR A 227 -29.04 -27.68 -45.61
C TYR A 227 -27.70 -27.13 -46.14
N TYR A 228 -26.62 -27.33 -45.37
CA TYR A 228 -25.28 -26.91 -45.79
C TYR A 228 -24.83 -27.56 -47.11
N GLN A 229 -25.11 -28.85 -47.31
CA GLN A 229 -24.82 -29.50 -48.60
C GLN A 229 -25.67 -28.97 -49.75
N ALA A 230 -26.98 -28.79 -49.54
CA ALA A 230 -27.86 -28.23 -50.56
C ALA A 230 -27.46 -26.80 -50.92
N TRP A 231 -27.09 -26.01 -49.90
CA TRP A 231 -26.52 -24.68 -50.04
C TRP A 231 -25.28 -24.70 -50.93
N ASN A 232 -24.24 -25.48 -50.58
CA ASN A 232 -23.01 -25.53 -51.38
C ASN A 232 -23.25 -26.02 -52.81
N ALA A 233 -24.23 -26.91 -53.02
CA ALA A 233 -24.62 -27.35 -54.36
C ALA A 233 -25.40 -26.30 -55.16
N SER A 234 -25.93 -25.26 -54.51
CA SER A 234 -26.76 -24.19 -55.11
C SER A 234 -26.00 -22.88 -55.30
N VAL A 235 -24.81 -22.72 -54.69
CA VAL A 235 -23.97 -21.53 -54.83
C VAL A 235 -23.37 -21.49 -56.23
N LEU A 236 -23.68 -20.42 -56.96
CA LEU A 236 -23.07 -20.05 -58.23
C LEU A 236 -22.02 -18.96 -57.95
N ASP A 237 -20.76 -19.36 -57.85
CA ASP A 237 -19.64 -18.41 -57.80
C ASP A 237 -19.21 -18.04 -59.23
N TRP A 238 -19.41 -16.78 -59.61
CA TRP A 238 -18.98 -16.25 -60.90
C TRP A 238 -17.56 -15.66 -60.87
N SER A 239 -16.98 -15.45 -59.68
CA SER A 239 -15.71 -14.74 -59.49
C SER A 239 -14.45 -15.58 -59.74
N SER A 240 -14.52 -16.90 -59.56
CA SER A 240 -13.40 -17.82 -59.81
C SER A 240 -12.99 -17.96 -61.29
N SER A 241 -13.69 -17.29 -62.21
CA SER A 241 -13.49 -17.40 -63.67
C SER A 241 -12.68 -16.26 -64.32
N ALA A 242 -11.94 -15.47 -63.55
CA ALA A 242 -11.11 -14.35 -64.04
C ALA A 242 -10.02 -14.70 -65.07
N TRP A 243 -9.92 -15.95 -65.53
CA TRP A 243 -8.94 -16.42 -66.52
C TRP A 243 -9.53 -16.77 -67.89
N VAL A 244 -10.85 -16.64 -68.10
CA VAL A 244 -11.45 -16.85 -69.43
C VAL A 244 -11.41 -15.54 -70.21
N ASN A 245 -10.76 -15.57 -71.38
CA ASN A 245 -10.69 -14.44 -72.30
C ASN A 245 -12.12 -14.01 -72.70
N THR A 246 -12.55 -12.83 -72.25
CA THR A 246 -13.92 -12.30 -72.35
C THR A 246 -14.38 -11.98 -73.78
N SER A 247 -13.54 -12.24 -74.79
CA SER A 247 -13.80 -11.91 -76.19
C SER A 247 -14.76 -12.84 -76.92
N THR A 248 -15.07 -14.05 -76.41
CA THR A 248 -15.72 -15.10 -77.22
C THR A 248 -17.24 -15.17 -77.09
N TYR A 249 -17.85 -14.64 -76.01
CA TYR A 249 -19.32 -14.69 -75.81
C TYR A 249 -19.90 -13.40 -75.21
N PRO A 250 -20.04 -12.31 -75.99
CA PRO A 250 -20.51 -11.02 -75.50
C PRO A 250 -21.97 -11.00 -75.01
N TRP A 251 -22.82 -11.88 -75.54
CA TRP A 251 -24.28 -11.83 -75.32
C TRP A 251 -24.73 -12.44 -73.98
N LEU A 252 -23.89 -13.28 -73.33
CA LEU A 252 -24.16 -13.77 -71.97
C LEU A 252 -23.91 -12.68 -70.90
N ILE A 253 -23.07 -11.68 -71.24
CA ILE A 253 -22.64 -10.58 -70.36
C ILE A 253 -23.72 -9.48 -70.28
N ASP A 254 -24.55 -9.32 -71.30
CA ASP A 254 -25.54 -8.22 -71.35
C ASP A 254 -26.81 -8.49 -70.51
N GLN A 255 -27.11 -9.74 -70.13
CA GLN A 255 -28.23 -10.07 -69.24
C GLN A 255 -27.84 -10.21 -67.76
N TYR A 256 -26.58 -10.51 -67.47
CA TYR A 256 -26.06 -10.68 -66.11
C TYR A 256 -24.72 -9.95 -66.01
N SER A 257 -24.74 -8.77 -65.39
CA SER A 257 -23.55 -7.94 -65.16
C SER A 257 -22.44 -8.79 -64.51
N PRO A 258 -21.17 -8.70 -64.93
CA PRO A 258 -20.04 -9.36 -64.29
C PRO A 258 -19.67 -8.64 -62.98
N ASP A 259 -20.67 -8.29 -62.17
CA ASP A 259 -20.41 -7.97 -60.78
C ASP A 259 -20.02 -9.28 -60.07
N PRO A 260 -18.97 -9.26 -59.22
CA PRO A 260 -18.55 -10.42 -58.44
C PRO A 260 -19.54 -10.70 -57.30
N SER A 261 -20.82 -10.84 -57.63
CA SER A 261 -21.88 -11.23 -56.72
C SER A 261 -22.01 -12.75 -56.67
N ILE A 262 -22.20 -13.26 -55.45
CA ILE A 262 -22.52 -14.67 -55.22
C ILE A 262 -24.03 -14.83 -55.47
N HIS A 263 -24.38 -15.79 -56.32
CA HIS A 263 -25.78 -16.11 -56.62
C HIS A 263 -26.13 -17.48 -56.02
N LEU A 264 -27.39 -17.67 -55.63
CA LEU A 264 -27.92 -18.97 -55.22
C LEU A 264 -29.07 -19.37 -56.11
N GLU A 265 -29.17 -20.64 -56.47
CA GLU A 265 -30.41 -21.19 -57.01
C GLU A 265 -31.46 -21.31 -55.90
N ARG A 266 -32.45 -20.42 -55.93
CA ARG A 266 -33.57 -20.32 -54.97
C ARG A 266 -34.34 -21.62 -54.88
N THR A 267 -34.60 -22.27 -56.02
CA THR A 267 -35.37 -23.52 -56.13
C THR A 267 -34.77 -24.65 -55.29
N ASP A 268 -33.45 -24.77 -55.31
CA ASP A 268 -32.72 -25.85 -54.63
C ASP A 268 -32.50 -25.56 -53.15
N VAL A 269 -32.16 -24.32 -52.80
CA VAL A 269 -32.02 -23.88 -51.41
C VAL A 269 -33.35 -23.99 -50.67
N CYS A 270 -34.43 -23.47 -51.25
CA CYS A 270 -35.75 -23.45 -50.62
C CYS A 270 -36.44 -24.80 -50.57
N GLY A 271 -36.30 -25.61 -51.63
CA GLY A 271 -36.81 -26.98 -51.64
C GLY A 271 -36.12 -27.86 -50.60
N SER A 272 -34.81 -27.69 -50.43
CA SER A 272 -34.02 -28.48 -49.48
C SER A 272 -34.18 -28.01 -48.04
N ALA A 273 -34.28 -26.69 -47.81
CA ALA A 273 -34.40 -26.05 -46.50
C ALA A 273 -35.63 -26.51 -45.70
N TYR A 274 -36.73 -26.85 -46.38
CA TYR A 274 -37.93 -27.34 -45.69
C TYR A 274 -38.11 -28.86 -45.76
N LYS A 275 -37.84 -29.49 -46.91
CA LYS A 275 -38.11 -30.93 -47.09
C LYS A 275 -37.09 -31.86 -46.45
N LYS A 276 -35.82 -31.45 -46.38
CA LYS A 276 -34.70 -32.31 -45.92
C LYS A 276 -33.95 -31.75 -44.72
N ALA A 277 -34.28 -30.55 -44.28
CA ALA A 277 -33.46 -29.77 -43.37
C ALA A 277 -34.22 -29.44 -42.08
N CYS A 278 -33.61 -29.86 -40.97
CA CYS A 278 -33.85 -29.39 -39.61
C CYS A 278 -35.27 -29.56 -39.02
N SER A 279 -36.18 -30.34 -39.63
CA SER A 279 -37.58 -30.52 -39.19
C SER A 279 -37.79 -31.10 -37.77
N GLY A 280 -36.71 -31.52 -37.09
CA GLY A 280 -36.71 -31.78 -35.64
C GLY A 280 -35.82 -30.86 -34.82
N MET A 281 -34.87 -30.15 -35.44
CA MET A 281 -33.88 -29.30 -34.75
C MET A 281 -34.44 -27.92 -34.43
N CYS A 282 -35.11 -27.28 -35.39
CA CYS A 282 -35.80 -26.01 -35.15
C CYS A 282 -37.12 -26.19 -34.37
N ALA A 283 -37.66 -27.42 -34.31
CA ALA A 283 -38.89 -27.72 -33.59
C ALA A 283 -38.71 -27.80 -32.06
N GLY A 284 -37.47 -27.81 -31.55
CA GLY A 284 -37.18 -27.88 -30.11
C GLY A 284 -37.41 -26.55 -29.37
N SER A 285 -37.35 -25.42 -30.07
CA SER A 285 -37.57 -24.08 -29.55
C SER A 285 -38.64 -23.38 -30.37
N LYS A 286 -39.73 -22.97 -29.72
CA LYS A 286 -40.83 -22.26 -30.37
C LYS A 286 -40.38 -20.98 -31.09
N SER A 287 -39.33 -20.34 -30.57
CA SER A 287 -38.73 -19.14 -31.18
C SER A 287 -37.94 -19.48 -32.45
N ASP A 288 -37.20 -20.58 -32.45
CA ASP A 288 -36.42 -21.06 -33.60
C ASP A 288 -37.35 -21.54 -34.73
N GLU A 289 -38.46 -22.21 -34.39
CA GLU A 289 -39.49 -22.61 -35.34
C GLU A 289 -40.15 -21.38 -35.99
N ALA A 290 -40.48 -20.36 -35.20
CA ALA A 290 -41.04 -19.12 -35.73
C ALA A 290 -40.04 -18.35 -36.62
N GLU A 291 -38.76 -18.30 -36.23
CA GLU A 291 -37.69 -17.68 -37.03
C GLU A 291 -37.52 -18.41 -38.37
N LEU A 292 -37.55 -19.75 -38.38
CA LEU A 292 -37.49 -20.56 -39.60
C LEU A 292 -38.68 -20.33 -40.53
N LEU A 293 -39.91 -20.37 -40.00
CA LEU A 293 -41.12 -20.17 -40.81
C LEU A 293 -41.16 -18.77 -41.44
N LEU A 294 -40.73 -17.75 -40.69
CA LEU A 294 -40.60 -16.39 -41.18
C LEU A 294 -39.51 -16.26 -42.25
N TRP A 295 -38.34 -16.88 -42.05
CA TRP A 295 -37.26 -16.88 -43.02
C TRP A 295 -37.68 -17.56 -44.32
N LEU A 296 -38.30 -18.74 -44.25
CA LEU A 296 -38.83 -19.45 -45.42
C LEU A 296 -39.85 -18.59 -46.18
N ASN A 297 -40.78 -17.94 -45.49
CA ASN A 297 -41.74 -17.06 -46.13
C ASN A 297 -41.07 -15.84 -46.81
N ASN A 298 -40.04 -15.25 -46.20
CA ASN A 298 -39.40 -14.06 -46.77
C ASN A 298 -38.44 -14.39 -47.93
N THR A 299 -37.71 -15.49 -47.83
CA THR A 299 -36.64 -15.86 -48.76
C THR A 299 -37.14 -16.75 -49.90
N CYS A 300 -38.11 -17.62 -49.62
CA CYS A 300 -38.53 -18.67 -50.56
C CYS A 300 -39.86 -18.41 -51.27
N THR A 301 -40.64 -17.42 -50.84
CA THR A 301 -41.85 -17.01 -51.56
C THR A 301 -41.50 -16.52 -52.96
N GLY A 302 -42.25 -16.96 -53.97
CA GLY A 302 -41.97 -16.73 -55.39
C GLY A 302 -41.12 -17.81 -56.08
N SER A 303 -40.55 -18.75 -55.31
CA SER A 303 -39.89 -19.92 -55.90
C SER A 303 -40.92 -20.95 -56.34
N ALA A 304 -40.82 -21.42 -57.59
CA ALA A 304 -41.75 -22.40 -58.14
C ALA A 304 -41.76 -23.73 -57.37
N SER A 305 -40.63 -24.14 -56.77
CA SER A 305 -40.58 -25.36 -55.92
C SER A 305 -41.27 -25.14 -54.58
N PHE A 306 -41.14 -23.97 -53.99
CA PHE A 306 -41.74 -23.63 -52.71
C PHE A 306 -43.27 -23.52 -52.80
N GLU A 307 -43.78 -22.87 -53.85
CA GLU A 307 -45.23 -22.70 -54.06
C GLU A 307 -45.92 -23.99 -54.49
N LYS A 308 -45.30 -24.77 -55.38
CA LYS A 308 -45.89 -26.02 -55.89
C LYS A 308 -46.10 -27.07 -54.80
N GLU A 309 -45.28 -27.02 -53.75
CA GLU A 309 -45.23 -28.05 -52.72
C GLU A 309 -45.88 -27.65 -51.40
N ASN A 310 -46.39 -26.41 -51.29
CA ASN A 310 -47.06 -25.90 -50.09
C ASN A 310 -46.20 -26.12 -48.83
N LEU A 311 -44.93 -25.71 -48.91
CA LEU A 311 -43.92 -25.96 -47.87
C LEU A 311 -44.11 -25.10 -46.61
N LEU A 312 -45.18 -24.29 -46.48
CA LEU A 312 -45.52 -23.66 -45.19
C LEU A 312 -46.72 -24.40 -44.58
N PRO A 313 -46.68 -24.78 -43.29
CA PRO A 313 -47.84 -25.33 -42.61
C PRO A 313 -49.05 -24.40 -42.73
N GLN A 314 -50.26 -24.92 -42.94
CA GLN A 314 -51.46 -24.09 -43.20
C GLN A 314 -51.76 -23.03 -42.11
N ASN A 315 -51.20 -23.18 -40.90
CA ASN A 315 -51.36 -22.24 -39.78
C ASN A 315 -50.04 -21.58 -39.33
N TRP A 316 -49.01 -21.55 -40.17
CA TRP A 316 -47.68 -21.05 -39.80
C TRP A 316 -47.71 -19.62 -39.24
N THR A 317 -48.61 -18.76 -39.75
CA THR A 317 -48.78 -17.39 -39.24
C THR A 317 -49.32 -17.34 -37.81
N GLN A 318 -50.13 -18.32 -37.41
CA GLN A 318 -50.62 -18.46 -36.03
C GLN A 318 -49.49 -18.93 -35.11
N THR A 319 -48.64 -19.86 -35.58
CA THR A 319 -47.44 -20.31 -34.86
C THR A 319 -46.50 -19.13 -34.60
N VAL A 320 -46.26 -18.30 -35.60
CA VAL A 320 -45.43 -17.08 -35.46
C VAL A 320 -46.09 -16.07 -34.52
N ALA A 321 -47.39 -15.81 -34.65
CA ALA A 321 -48.10 -14.86 -33.79
C ALA A 321 -48.18 -15.30 -32.33
N ALA A 322 -48.18 -16.61 -32.06
CA ALA A 322 -48.16 -17.16 -30.70
C ALA A 322 -46.75 -17.10 -30.06
N ASN A 323 -45.69 -17.07 -30.87
CA ASN A 323 -44.31 -17.21 -30.40
C ASN A 323 -43.48 -15.91 -30.50
N CYS A 324 -43.95 -14.89 -31.22
CA CYS A 324 -43.33 -13.56 -31.29
C CYS A 324 -44.14 -12.53 -30.49
N ILE A 325 -43.47 -11.67 -29.72
CA ILE A 325 -44.14 -10.66 -28.90
C ILE A 325 -44.41 -9.40 -29.73
N LYS A 326 -45.65 -8.90 -29.67
CA LYS A 326 -45.98 -7.53 -30.07
C LYS A 326 -45.58 -6.58 -28.97
N ASN A 327 -44.32 -6.12 -28.99
CA ASN A 327 -43.77 -4.98 -28.25
C ASN A 327 -44.49 -4.68 -26.91
N ASP A 328 -44.54 -5.67 -26.01
CA ASP A 328 -45.16 -5.49 -24.69
C ASP A 328 -44.14 -4.81 -23.76
N THR A 329 -44.59 -3.77 -23.06
CA THR A 329 -43.78 -2.97 -22.13
C THR A 329 -43.34 -3.73 -20.87
N SER A 330 -43.84 -4.95 -20.67
CA SER A 330 -43.54 -5.83 -19.53
C SER A 330 -42.17 -6.52 -19.62
N ILE A 331 -41.42 -6.27 -20.71
CA ILE A 331 -40.26 -7.04 -21.12
C ILE A 331 -39.04 -6.11 -21.29
N THR A 332 -38.02 -6.34 -20.47
CA THR A 332 -36.77 -5.58 -20.46
C THR A 332 -35.60 -6.42 -20.95
N GLY A 333 -34.61 -5.76 -21.58
CA GLY A 333 -33.39 -6.44 -21.98
C GLY A 333 -32.60 -6.95 -20.75
N PRO A 334 -31.76 -7.99 -20.90
CA PRO A 334 -30.91 -8.50 -19.82
C PRO A 334 -30.04 -7.40 -19.24
N ASP A 335 -29.54 -6.49 -20.08
CA ASP A 335 -28.69 -5.38 -19.66
C ASP A 335 -29.41 -4.38 -18.75
N ASP A 336 -30.71 -4.16 -18.95
CA ASP A 336 -31.53 -3.27 -18.12
C ASP A 336 -31.77 -3.86 -16.72
N VAL A 337 -31.90 -5.20 -16.65
CA VAL A 337 -32.10 -5.94 -15.39
C VAL A 337 -30.77 -6.20 -14.68
N VAL A 338 -29.64 -6.18 -15.38
CA VAL A 338 -28.30 -6.47 -14.81
C VAL A 338 -27.58 -5.19 -14.35
N ALA A 339 -28.16 -4.01 -14.55
CA ALA A 339 -27.65 -2.74 -14.02
C ALA A 339 -27.89 -2.59 -12.50
N PHE A 340 -27.25 -3.44 -11.71
CA PHE A 340 -27.36 -3.43 -10.26
C PHE A 340 -26.39 -2.43 -9.58
N PRO A 341 -26.68 -1.98 -8.34
CA PRO A 341 -25.84 -1.02 -7.62
C PRO A 341 -24.40 -1.51 -7.43
N SER A 342 -23.44 -0.59 -7.37
CA SER A 342 -22.01 -0.90 -7.21
C SER A 342 -21.65 -1.57 -5.89
N CYS A 343 -22.56 -1.59 -4.91
CA CYS A 343 -22.36 -2.26 -3.62
C CYS A 343 -22.53 -3.78 -3.68
N ILE A 344 -22.99 -4.31 -4.82
CA ILE A 344 -23.13 -5.75 -5.05
C ILE A 344 -21.77 -6.35 -5.36
N ASP A 345 -21.33 -7.27 -4.50
CA ASP A 345 -20.13 -8.07 -4.72
C ASP A 345 -20.30 -9.04 -5.90
N SER A 346 -19.20 -9.64 -6.35
CA SER A 346 -19.23 -10.56 -7.49
C SER A 346 -20.12 -11.78 -7.24
N ALA A 347 -20.19 -12.29 -6.01
CA ALA A 347 -20.98 -13.48 -5.71
C ALA A 347 -22.49 -13.19 -5.77
N CYS A 348 -22.95 -12.06 -5.21
CA CYS A 348 -24.32 -11.58 -5.35
C CYS A 348 -24.62 -11.18 -6.80
N GLY A 349 -23.67 -10.55 -7.50
CA GLY A 349 -23.80 -10.22 -8.92
C GLY A 349 -23.97 -11.46 -9.81
N ASP A 350 -23.23 -12.53 -9.54
CA ASP A 350 -23.36 -13.81 -10.25
C ASP A 350 -24.69 -14.49 -9.94
N ALA A 351 -25.17 -14.41 -8.69
CA ALA A 351 -26.50 -14.91 -8.34
C ALA A 351 -27.61 -14.16 -9.10
N ILE A 352 -27.52 -12.83 -9.18
CA ILE A 352 -28.47 -12.00 -9.95
C ILE A 352 -28.40 -12.33 -11.43
N ARG A 353 -27.20 -12.46 -12.01
CA ARG A 353 -27.02 -12.83 -13.43
C ARG A 353 -27.54 -14.25 -13.71
N LEU A 354 -27.29 -15.20 -12.82
CA LEU A 354 -27.80 -16.56 -12.95
C LEU A 354 -29.33 -16.57 -12.89
N SER A 355 -29.94 -15.77 -12.01
CA SER A 355 -31.39 -15.58 -11.98
C SER A 355 -31.90 -14.96 -13.27
N ALA A 356 -31.25 -13.90 -13.77
CA ALA A 356 -31.62 -13.26 -15.04
C ALA A 356 -31.55 -14.26 -16.20
N ASN A 357 -30.48 -15.05 -16.28
CA ASN A 357 -30.31 -16.07 -17.32
C ASN A 357 -31.34 -17.19 -17.22
N LYS A 358 -31.67 -17.66 -16.02
CA LYS A 358 -32.71 -18.69 -15.80
C LYS A 358 -34.11 -18.20 -16.15
N SER A 359 -34.35 -16.91 -15.95
CA SER A 359 -35.61 -16.24 -16.31
C SER A 359 -35.58 -15.65 -17.71
N SER A 360 -34.52 -15.90 -18.47
CA SER A 360 -34.39 -15.38 -19.83
C SER A 360 -34.97 -16.35 -20.86
N GLU A 361 -35.73 -15.82 -21.79
CA GLU A 361 -36.28 -16.55 -22.94
C GLU A 361 -36.03 -15.73 -24.21
N PHE A 362 -35.77 -16.40 -25.32
CA PHE A 362 -35.54 -15.74 -26.60
C PHE A 362 -36.87 -15.47 -27.29
N TYR A 363 -37.08 -14.21 -27.67
CA TYR A 363 -38.24 -13.83 -28.45
C TYR A 363 -37.83 -13.17 -29.77
N CYS A 364 -38.58 -13.51 -30.81
CA CYS A 364 -38.57 -12.78 -32.07
C CYS A 364 -39.29 -11.44 -31.90
N ILE A 365 -38.63 -10.34 -32.29
CA ILE A 365 -39.21 -9.00 -32.30
C ILE A 365 -39.62 -8.66 -33.72
N LEU A 366 -40.92 -8.42 -33.91
CA LEU A 366 -41.44 -7.90 -35.16
C LEU A 366 -41.25 -6.38 -35.18
N ASP A 367 -40.68 -5.85 -36.27
CA ASP A 367 -40.68 -4.42 -36.53
C ASP A 367 -42.15 -3.96 -36.67
N PRO A 368 -42.62 -3.06 -35.79
CA PRO A 368 -44.01 -2.63 -35.77
C PRO A 368 -44.42 -1.88 -37.05
N VAL A 369 -43.47 -1.34 -37.82
CA VAL A 369 -43.74 -0.56 -39.03
C VAL A 369 -43.76 -1.43 -40.27
N THR A 370 -42.77 -2.31 -40.42
CA THR A 370 -42.61 -3.11 -41.65
C THR A 370 -43.28 -4.47 -41.56
N GLY A 371 -43.62 -4.94 -40.35
CA GLY A 371 -44.04 -6.33 -40.11
C GLY A 371 -42.93 -7.34 -40.43
N ARG A 372 -41.72 -6.86 -40.75
CA ARG A 372 -40.54 -7.67 -40.99
C ARG A 372 -39.77 -7.84 -39.69
N TYR A 373 -38.83 -8.77 -39.70
CA TYR A 373 -37.96 -8.99 -38.55
C TYR A 373 -37.07 -7.77 -38.31
N ALA A 374 -37.07 -7.24 -37.08
CA ALA A 374 -35.94 -6.45 -36.63
C ALA A 374 -34.79 -7.45 -36.44
N THR A 375 -33.73 -7.33 -37.23
CA THR A 375 -32.58 -8.25 -37.24
C THR A 375 -32.01 -8.45 -35.83
N GLY A 376 -32.43 -9.53 -35.17
CA GLY A 376 -31.90 -10.00 -33.89
C GLY A 376 -32.97 -10.49 -32.92
N SER A 377 -32.94 -11.78 -32.58
CA SER A 377 -33.67 -12.33 -31.45
C SER A 377 -33.05 -11.78 -30.18
N ARG A 378 -33.84 -11.07 -29.38
CA ARG A 378 -33.40 -10.56 -28.08
C ARG A 378 -33.72 -11.60 -27.03
N SER A 379 -32.72 -11.90 -26.20
CA SER A 379 -32.98 -12.50 -24.90
C SER A 379 -33.80 -11.49 -24.10
N VAL A 380 -34.89 -11.94 -23.51
CA VAL A 380 -35.80 -11.14 -22.68
C VAL A 380 -35.86 -11.80 -21.32
N VAL A 381 -35.83 -11.01 -20.26
CA VAL A 381 -35.99 -11.54 -18.90
C VAL A 381 -37.45 -11.43 -18.46
N HIS A 382 -38.07 -12.55 -18.09
CA HIS A 382 -39.36 -12.58 -17.41
C HIS A 382 -39.21 -12.01 -16.01
N VAL A 383 -39.57 -10.73 -15.84
CA VAL A 383 -39.35 -9.98 -14.60
C VAL A 383 -40.03 -10.65 -13.40
N GLY A 384 -41.19 -11.30 -13.60
CA GLY A 384 -41.88 -12.04 -12.53
C GLY A 384 -41.04 -13.21 -11.97
N ASP A 385 -40.54 -14.07 -12.85
CA ASP A 385 -39.69 -15.22 -12.47
C ASP A 385 -38.36 -14.78 -11.90
N PHE A 386 -37.77 -13.74 -12.50
CA PHE A 386 -36.53 -13.15 -12.03
C PHE A 386 -36.68 -12.65 -10.59
N CYS A 387 -37.70 -11.85 -10.33
CA CYS A 387 -37.96 -11.29 -9.02
C CYS A 387 -38.28 -12.35 -7.97
N ASN A 388 -38.95 -13.45 -8.32
CA ASN A 388 -39.23 -14.55 -7.38
C ASN A 388 -37.97 -15.22 -6.81
N THR A 389 -36.81 -15.06 -7.45
CA THR A 389 -35.52 -15.52 -6.93
C THR A 389 -34.80 -14.49 -6.05
N LEU A 390 -35.26 -13.24 -6.06
CA LEU A 390 -34.66 -12.13 -5.33
C LEU A 390 -35.46 -11.79 -4.07
N SER A 391 -34.76 -11.76 -2.93
CA SER A 391 -35.33 -11.36 -1.65
C SER A 391 -34.31 -10.65 -0.77
N TYR A 392 -34.75 -9.60 -0.10
CA TYR A 392 -33.97 -8.88 0.91
C TYR A 392 -34.26 -9.46 2.31
N PRO A 393 -33.24 -9.72 3.15
CA PRO A 393 -31.80 -9.57 2.91
C PRO A 393 -31.11 -10.83 2.33
N THR A 394 -31.87 -11.88 2.03
CA THR A 394 -31.36 -13.25 1.81
C THR A 394 -30.52 -13.45 0.56
N THR A 395 -30.89 -12.88 -0.58
CA THR A 395 -30.14 -13.10 -1.84
C THR A 395 -28.72 -12.54 -1.79
N CYS A 396 -28.53 -11.42 -1.09
CA CYS A 396 -27.30 -10.66 -1.09
C CYS A 396 -26.88 -10.25 0.34
N ASN A 397 -26.93 -11.20 1.28
CA ASN A 397 -26.79 -10.94 2.71
C ASN A 397 -25.45 -10.30 3.12
N SER A 398 -24.37 -10.54 2.36
CA SER A 398 -23.05 -9.93 2.58
C SER A 398 -22.83 -8.62 1.85
N SER A 399 -23.62 -8.34 0.81
CA SER A 399 -23.50 -7.17 -0.05
C SER A 399 -24.38 -6.03 0.47
N CYS A 400 -24.00 -4.79 0.11
CA CYS A 400 -24.79 -3.59 0.41
C CYS A 400 -25.20 -3.43 1.89
N THR A 401 -24.29 -3.78 2.81
CA THR A 401 -24.56 -3.73 4.27
C THR A 401 -24.48 -2.31 4.84
N LEU A 402 -23.89 -1.36 4.12
CA LEU A 402 -23.83 0.04 4.52
C LEU A 402 -25.21 0.68 4.37
N ALA A 403 -25.52 1.70 5.19
CA ALA A 403 -26.85 2.31 5.20
C ALA A 403 -27.23 2.91 3.83
N PHE A 404 -26.26 3.50 3.13
CA PHE A 404 -26.44 4.09 1.80
C PHE A 404 -26.54 3.02 0.71
N ASP A 405 -25.67 2.03 0.74
CA ASP A 405 -25.73 0.89 -0.18
C ASP A 405 -27.03 0.09 -0.05
N ARG A 406 -27.51 -0.11 1.18
CA ARG A 406 -28.80 -0.74 1.45
C ARG A 406 -29.94 0.02 0.79
N ARG A 407 -29.91 1.36 0.85
CA ARG A 407 -30.91 2.19 0.16
C ARG A 407 -30.88 1.94 -1.34
N ASP A 408 -29.71 1.90 -1.95
CA ASP A 408 -29.58 1.68 -3.39
C ASP A 408 -30.07 0.29 -3.79
N TRP A 409 -29.76 -0.74 -2.98
CA TRP A 409 -30.26 -2.09 -3.20
C TRP A 409 -31.78 -2.21 -3.07
N LEU A 410 -32.36 -1.64 -2.02
CA LEU A 410 -33.83 -1.63 -1.85
C LEU A 410 -34.53 -0.82 -2.94
N THR A 411 -33.92 0.29 -3.37
CA THR A 411 -34.46 1.12 -4.47
C THR A 411 -34.40 0.37 -5.79
N TYR A 412 -33.30 -0.35 -6.05
CA TYR A 412 -33.17 -1.23 -7.20
C TYR A 412 -34.23 -2.34 -7.18
N LEU A 413 -34.37 -3.08 -6.08
CA LEU A 413 -35.39 -4.13 -5.96
C LEU A 413 -36.81 -3.58 -6.15
N ASN A 414 -37.13 -2.44 -5.54
CA ASN A 414 -38.43 -1.81 -5.72
C ASN A 414 -38.65 -1.37 -7.18
N LYS A 415 -37.66 -0.71 -7.80
CA LYS A 415 -37.76 -0.26 -9.20
C LYS A 415 -37.94 -1.43 -10.16
N THR A 416 -37.20 -2.52 -9.96
CA THR A 416 -37.20 -3.68 -10.87
C THR A 416 -38.39 -4.61 -10.64
N CYS A 417 -38.81 -4.83 -9.39
CA CYS A 417 -39.76 -5.88 -9.03
C CYS A 417 -41.12 -5.42 -8.51
N SER A 418 -41.31 -4.13 -8.18
CA SER A 418 -42.61 -3.68 -7.65
C SER A 418 -43.76 -3.75 -8.66
N ALA A 419 -43.46 -3.56 -9.95
CA ALA A 419 -44.46 -3.63 -11.01
C ALA A 419 -45.04 -5.04 -11.17
N THR A 420 -44.23 -6.08 -10.94
CA THR A 420 -44.65 -7.48 -11.03
C THR A 420 -45.24 -8.02 -9.73
N ALA A 421 -45.05 -7.33 -8.61
CA ALA A 421 -45.56 -7.75 -7.30
C ALA A 421 -47.06 -8.03 -7.29
N ALA A 422 -47.85 -7.23 -8.02
CA ALA A 422 -49.31 -7.39 -8.10
C ALA A 422 -49.74 -8.65 -8.87
N SER A 423 -48.94 -9.10 -9.86
CA SER A 423 -49.26 -10.23 -10.73
C SER A 423 -48.58 -11.53 -10.32
N SER A 424 -47.36 -11.49 -9.76
CA SER A 424 -46.60 -12.68 -9.38
C SER A 424 -46.65 -13.01 -7.88
N GLY A 425 -47.22 -12.12 -7.05
CA GLY A 425 -47.24 -12.30 -5.60
C GLY A 425 -45.86 -12.16 -4.95
N TRP A 426 -44.92 -11.46 -5.60
CA TRP A 426 -43.55 -11.28 -5.10
C TRP A 426 -43.52 -10.59 -3.73
N THR A 427 -42.92 -11.24 -2.72
CA THR A 427 -42.74 -10.73 -1.35
C THR A 427 -41.27 -10.50 -0.99
N GLY A 428 -40.41 -10.21 -1.97
CA GLY A 428 -38.97 -10.08 -1.75
C GLY A 428 -38.55 -8.84 -0.95
N LEU A 429 -39.43 -7.84 -0.80
CA LEU A 429 -39.22 -6.70 0.10
C LEU A 429 -40.02 -6.89 1.40
N PRO A 430 -39.43 -6.63 2.58
CA PRO A 430 -40.17 -6.65 3.83
C PRO A 430 -41.23 -5.54 3.85
N GLY A 431 -42.34 -5.73 4.56
CA GLY A 431 -43.45 -4.75 4.59
C GLY A 431 -43.06 -3.35 5.09
N ASN A 432 -41.93 -3.22 5.79
CA ASN A 432 -41.37 -1.97 6.29
C ASN A 432 -40.13 -1.49 5.51
N TRP A 433 -39.92 -1.95 4.27
CA TRP A 433 -38.69 -1.65 3.50
C TRP A 433 -38.44 -0.15 3.30
N THR A 434 -39.49 0.68 3.23
CA THR A 434 -39.36 2.14 3.12
C THR A 434 -38.67 2.74 4.34
N ASN A 435 -38.93 2.19 5.54
CA ASN A 435 -38.20 2.59 6.74
C ASN A 435 -36.72 2.20 6.64
N LEU A 436 -36.37 1.11 5.95
CA LEU A 436 -34.98 0.68 5.76
C LEU A 436 -34.20 1.57 4.78
N LEU A 437 -34.86 2.44 4.02
CA LEU A 437 -34.21 3.45 3.17
C LEU A 437 -33.55 4.57 3.99
N SER A 438 -34.06 4.84 5.20
CA SER A 438 -33.39 5.75 6.13
C SER A 438 -32.25 5.04 6.85
N ILE A 439 -31.27 5.83 7.29
CA ILE A 439 -30.25 5.34 8.23
C ILE A 439 -30.98 4.87 9.50
N GLN A 440 -30.67 3.66 9.95
CA GLN A 440 -31.23 3.09 11.17
C GLN A 440 -30.32 3.40 12.36
N VAL A 441 -30.89 3.41 13.57
CA VAL A 441 -30.12 3.53 14.81
C VAL A 441 -29.07 2.41 14.93
N SER A 442 -29.35 1.23 14.38
CA SER A 442 -28.37 0.13 14.31
C SER A 442 -27.16 0.45 13.44
N ASP A 443 -27.31 1.25 12.38
CA ASP A 443 -26.21 1.65 11.49
C ASP A 443 -25.32 2.71 12.15
N LEU A 444 -25.89 3.50 13.08
CA LEU A 444 -25.16 4.49 13.88
C LEU A 444 -24.22 3.85 14.91
N ARG A 445 -24.27 2.53 15.11
CA ARG A 445 -23.52 1.83 16.15
C ARG A 445 -22.32 1.10 15.54
N PRO A 446 -21.07 1.45 15.91
CA PRO A 446 -19.86 0.76 15.43
C PRO A 446 -19.76 -0.71 15.86
N TRP A 447 -20.59 -1.10 16.83
CA TRP A 447 -20.70 -2.45 17.36
C TRP A 447 -22.18 -2.78 17.54
N GLN A 448 -22.61 -3.93 17.01
CA GLN A 448 -24.00 -4.36 17.09
C GLN A 448 -24.43 -4.77 18.51
N THR A 449 -23.49 -5.28 19.32
CA THR A 449 -23.75 -5.85 20.65
C THR A 449 -22.65 -5.46 21.65
N VAL A 450 -22.67 -4.23 22.17
CA VAL A 450 -21.75 -3.86 23.27
C VAL A 450 -22.31 -4.37 24.59
N VAL A 451 -23.58 -4.07 24.87
CA VAL A 451 -24.28 -4.44 26.09
C VAL A 451 -25.77 -4.54 25.72
N ARG A 452 -26.32 -5.75 25.70
CA ARG A 452 -27.78 -5.98 25.64
C ARG A 452 -28.10 -6.93 26.78
N SER A 453 -29.08 -6.56 27.59
CA SER A 453 -29.65 -7.52 28.51
C SER A 453 -30.60 -8.43 27.72
N THR A 454 -30.50 -9.73 27.96
CA THR A 454 -31.39 -10.75 27.38
C THR A 454 -32.63 -11.00 28.26
N SER A 455 -32.67 -10.39 29.45
CA SER A 455 -33.69 -10.62 30.47
C SER A 455 -34.87 -9.67 30.33
N TYR A 456 -36.09 -10.21 30.23
CA TYR A 456 -37.35 -9.44 30.20
C TYR A 456 -37.59 -8.57 31.46
N TRP A 457 -36.85 -8.79 32.55
CA TRP A 457 -36.92 -7.95 33.76
C TRP A 457 -36.30 -6.55 33.59
N ASP A 458 -35.89 -6.18 32.37
CA ASP A 458 -35.26 -4.92 31.96
C ASP A 458 -36.07 -3.62 32.18
N THR A 459 -37.24 -3.67 32.81
CA THR A 459 -37.84 -2.48 33.43
C THR A 459 -37.15 -2.07 34.74
N ILE A 460 -36.14 -2.82 35.22
CA ILE A 460 -35.25 -2.35 36.29
C ILE A 460 -34.61 -1.03 35.83
N LEU A 461 -34.87 0.05 36.58
CA LEU A 461 -34.39 1.40 36.29
C LEU A 461 -32.89 1.39 36.02
N CYS A 462 -32.50 1.44 34.74
CA CYS A 462 -31.15 1.73 34.35
C CYS A 462 -30.81 3.16 34.79
N PRO A 463 -29.62 3.41 35.36
CA PRO A 463 -29.21 4.76 35.72
C PRO A 463 -29.23 5.64 34.47
N SER A 464 -29.77 6.85 34.59
CA SER A 464 -29.81 7.78 33.46
C SER A 464 -28.39 8.05 32.92
N PRO A 465 -28.26 8.44 31.63
CA PRO A 465 -26.98 8.87 31.06
C PRO A 465 -26.21 9.85 31.95
N GLU A 466 -26.91 10.80 32.57
CA GLU A 466 -26.35 11.81 33.47
C GLU A 466 -25.80 11.19 34.75
N SER A 467 -26.52 10.23 35.34
CA SER A 467 -26.05 9.52 36.54
C SER A 467 -24.79 8.72 36.25
N SER A 468 -24.76 8.03 35.11
CA SER A 468 -23.58 7.25 34.68
C SER A 468 -22.36 8.14 34.44
N LEU A 469 -22.54 9.25 33.71
CA LEU A 469 -21.50 10.26 33.49
C LEU A 469 -21.07 10.95 34.80
N GLY A 470 -22.00 11.15 35.73
CA GLY A 470 -21.75 11.70 37.07
C GLY A 470 -20.82 10.82 37.91
N VAL A 471 -21.06 9.51 37.93
CA VAL A 471 -20.15 8.55 38.60
C VAL A 471 -18.76 8.55 37.96
N PHE A 472 -18.68 8.61 36.62
CA PHE A 472 -17.40 8.73 35.92
C PHE A 472 -16.65 10.02 36.28
N ALA A 473 -17.35 11.15 36.36
CA ALA A 473 -16.76 12.42 36.77
C ALA A 473 -16.27 12.37 38.23
N ALA A 474 -17.08 11.81 39.14
CA ALA A 474 -16.73 11.67 40.56
C ALA A 474 -15.47 10.82 40.77
N VAL A 475 -15.36 9.66 40.12
CA VAL A 475 -14.16 8.80 40.19
C VAL A 475 -12.93 9.54 39.67
N ASN A 476 -13.07 10.30 38.58
CA ASN A 476 -11.98 11.10 38.03
C ASN A 476 -11.52 12.22 38.97
N ILE A 477 -12.45 12.91 39.63
CA ILE A 477 -12.14 13.92 40.65
C ILE A 477 -11.45 13.28 41.85
N ALA A 478 -11.94 12.13 42.33
CA ALA A 478 -11.30 11.40 43.41
C ALA A 478 -9.86 11.02 43.05
N MET A 479 -9.62 10.50 41.85
CA MET A 479 -8.27 10.20 41.37
C MET A 479 -7.40 11.45 41.23
N LEU A 480 -7.95 12.57 40.78
CA LEU A 480 -7.25 13.85 40.73
C LEU A 480 -6.79 14.32 42.12
N LEU A 481 -7.59 14.10 43.17
CA LEU A 481 -7.26 14.49 44.54
C LEU A 481 -6.28 13.51 45.21
N LEU A 482 -6.43 12.21 44.94
CA LEU A 482 -5.60 11.16 45.54
C LEU A 482 -4.21 11.06 44.90
N THR A 483 -4.08 11.30 43.59
CA THR A 483 -2.81 11.15 42.86
C THR A 483 -1.69 12.06 43.41
N PRO A 484 -1.91 13.35 43.72
CA PRO A 484 -0.92 14.21 44.38
C PRO A 484 -0.47 13.69 45.75
N ILE A 485 -1.38 13.10 46.53
CA ILE A 485 -1.10 12.63 47.88
C ILE A 485 -0.29 11.33 47.82
N LEU A 486 -0.80 10.34 47.09
CA LEU A 486 -0.20 9.01 46.96
C LEU A 486 1.05 9.03 46.08
N GLY A 487 1.10 9.93 45.10
CA GLY A 487 2.23 10.15 44.20
C GLY A 487 3.40 10.89 44.85
N ARG A 488 3.19 11.50 46.03
CA ARG A 488 4.28 12.14 46.75
C ARG A 488 5.32 11.08 47.13
N ARG A 489 6.56 11.32 46.74
CA ARG A 489 7.68 10.38 46.90
C ARG A 489 7.87 9.87 48.33
N THR A 490 7.68 10.70 49.35
CA THR A 490 7.77 10.29 50.77
C THR A 490 6.69 9.29 51.15
N VAL A 491 5.49 9.43 50.59
CA VAL A 491 4.37 8.51 50.80
C VAL A 491 4.64 7.19 50.08
N VAL A 492 5.08 7.24 48.82
CA VAL A 492 5.50 6.04 48.06
C VAL A 492 6.61 5.28 48.80
N SER A 493 7.61 5.98 49.32
CA SER A 493 8.70 5.36 50.07
C SER A 493 8.21 4.70 51.35
N LYS A 494 7.21 5.26 52.04
CA LYS A 494 6.62 4.61 53.22
C LYS A 494 5.78 3.39 52.85
N LEU A 495 4.92 3.52 51.82
CA LEU A 495 4.04 2.44 51.36
C LEU A 495 4.82 1.24 50.80
N THR A 496 5.99 1.49 50.22
CA THR A 496 6.84 0.44 49.63
C THR A 496 7.98 0.00 50.55
N PHE A 497 7.93 0.36 51.84
CA PHE A 497 8.97 0.02 52.82
C PHE A 497 10.39 0.41 52.38
N GLY A 498 10.51 1.52 51.67
CA GLY A 498 11.76 2.05 51.14
C GLY A 498 12.26 1.37 49.85
N LEU A 499 11.52 0.41 49.28
CA LEU A 499 11.90 -0.23 48.02
C LEU A 499 11.82 0.75 46.85
N LEU A 500 10.73 1.53 46.77
CA LEU A 500 10.51 2.58 45.76
C LEU A 500 10.55 3.97 46.41
N GLY A 501 10.56 5.02 45.58
CA GLY A 501 10.56 6.41 46.08
C GLY A 501 11.89 6.90 46.66
N LYS A 502 13.01 6.21 46.39
CA LYS A 502 14.36 6.74 46.67
C LYS A 502 14.71 7.90 45.74
N PRO A 503 15.52 8.87 46.17
CA PRO A 503 15.97 9.96 45.31
C PRO A 503 16.72 9.37 44.12
N HIS A 504 16.43 9.89 42.92
CA HIS A 504 17.05 9.45 41.67
C HIS A 504 16.84 7.98 41.30
N SER A 505 15.91 7.27 41.96
CA SER A 505 15.57 5.89 41.57
C SER A 505 14.87 5.87 40.21
N GLN A 506 15.31 4.98 39.33
CA GLN A 506 14.66 4.69 38.04
C GLN A 506 13.39 3.85 38.18
N GLY A 507 12.91 3.58 39.41
CA GLY A 507 11.71 2.79 39.66
C GLY A 507 10.45 3.30 38.93
N TRP A 508 10.41 4.57 38.53
CA TRP A 508 9.33 5.13 37.72
C TRP A 508 9.13 4.41 36.37
N VAL A 509 10.19 3.86 35.77
CA VAL A 509 10.14 3.11 34.50
C VAL A 509 9.28 1.85 34.66
N PHE A 510 9.33 1.21 35.83
CA PHE A 510 8.50 0.04 36.15
C PHE A 510 7.11 0.43 36.65
N MET A 511 6.99 1.54 37.37
CA MET A 511 5.71 1.99 37.94
C MET A 511 4.70 2.39 36.87
N GLY A 512 5.12 3.01 35.76
CA GLY A 512 4.20 3.37 34.66
C GLY A 512 3.47 2.15 34.05
N PRO A 513 4.19 1.13 33.57
CA PRO A 513 3.61 -0.12 33.09
C PRO A 513 2.82 -0.87 34.16
N LEU A 514 3.30 -0.92 35.40
CA LEU A 514 2.56 -1.54 36.50
C LEU A 514 1.21 -0.85 36.75
N MET A 515 1.19 0.48 36.76
CA MET A 515 -0.04 1.27 36.88
C MET A 515 -0.98 1.03 35.70
N ALA A 516 -0.46 0.90 34.47
CA ALA A 516 -1.27 0.53 33.31
C ALA A 516 -1.87 -0.87 33.47
N ALA A 517 -1.07 -1.85 33.89
CA ALA A 517 -1.52 -3.21 34.16
C ALA A 517 -2.59 -3.27 35.26
N LEU A 518 -2.44 -2.48 36.33
CA LEU A 518 -3.44 -2.39 37.40
C LEU A 518 -4.74 -1.74 36.92
N GLN A 519 -4.68 -0.68 36.11
CA GLN A 519 -5.88 -0.09 35.50
C GLN A 519 -6.58 -1.07 34.57
N THR A 520 -5.81 -1.82 33.78
CA THR A 520 -6.32 -2.92 32.95
C THR A 520 -6.96 -4.01 33.79
N ALA A 521 -6.33 -4.45 34.88
CA ALA A 521 -6.90 -5.45 35.78
C ALA A 521 -8.19 -4.98 36.45
N ALA A 522 -8.26 -3.70 36.87
CA ALA A 522 -9.48 -3.11 37.41
C ALA A 522 -10.62 -3.09 36.35
N ASN A 523 -10.29 -2.79 35.09
CA ASN A 523 -11.25 -2.87 34.00
C ASN A 523 -11.75 -4.30 33.77
N ALA A 524 -10.84 -5.28 33.75
CA ALA A 524 -11.19 -6.69 33.65
C ALA A 524 -12.13 -7.13 34.80
N GLY A 525 -11.84 -6.69 36.02
CA GLY A 525 -12.65 -6.99 37.20
C GLY A 525 -14.08 -6.49 37.06
N ASN A 526 -14.27 -5.22 36.66
CA ASN A 526 -15.63 -4.71 36.46
C ASN A 526 -16.34 -5.37 35.26
N ILE A 527 -15.61 -5.76 34.20
CA ILE A 527 -16.21 -6.53 33.10
C ILE A 527 -16.68 -7.88 33.58
N ALA A 528 -15.89 -8.56 34.42
CA ALA A 528 -16.30 -9.81 35.05
C ALA A 528 -17.58 -9.63 35.90
N LEU A 529 -17.70 -8.51 36.63
CA LEU A 529 -18.94 -8.16 37.35
C LEU A 529 -20.13 -7.94 36.41
N ILE A 530 -19.93 -7.25 35.28
CA ILE A 530 -20.98 -7.07 34.26
C ILE A 530 -21.42 -8.42 33.70
N LYS A 531 -20.48 -9.30 33.30
CA LYS A 531 -20.82 -10.62 32.76
C LYS A 531 -21.48 -11.54 33.80
N ALA A 532 -21.18 -11.37 35.08
CA ALA A 532 -21.81 -12.11 36.17
C ALA A 532 -23.21 -11.60 36.52
N THR A 533 -23.61 -10.44 35.98
CA THR A 533 -24.95 -9.89 36.20
C THR A 533 -25.95 -10.57 35.24
N PRO A 534 -27.02 -11.20 35.76
CA PRO A 534 -28.00 -11.89 34.92
C PRO A 534 -28.55 -11.01 33.79
N GLY A 535 -28.55 -11.54 32.57
CA GLY A 535 -28.94 -10.83 31.34
C GLY A 535 -27.76 -10.31 30.51
N TYR A 536 -26.58 -10.11 31.10
CA TYR A 536 -25.39 -9.55 30.43
C TYR A 536 -24.31 -10.59 30.11
N GLU A 537 -24.63 -11.88 30.17
CA GLU A 537 -23.68 -12.99 30.01
C GLU A 537 -22.99 -12.98 28.64
N ASP A 538 -23.74 -12.57 27.60
CA ASP A 538 -23.30 -12.54 26.20
C ASP A 538 -22.49 -11.28 25.84
N THR A 539 -22.20 -10.41 26.80
CA THR A 539 -21.41 -9.20 26.59
C THR A 539 -20.02 -9.54 26.02
N ASP A 540 -19.65 -8.93 24.88
CA ASP A 540 -18.32 -9.08 24.31
C ASP A 540 -17.28 -8.33 25.16
N TRP A 541 -16.63 -9.09 26.03
CA TRP A 541 -15.62 -8.58 26.96
C TRP A 541 -14.46 -7.89 26.26
N LYS A 542 -14.09 -8.31 25.04
CA LYS A 542 -12.96 -7.72 24.30
C LYS A 542 -13.29 -6.30 23.88
N THR A 543 -14.46 -6.12 23.26
CA THR A 543 -14.94 -4.79 22.85
C THR A 543 -15.13 -3.88 24.07
N LEU A 544 -15.72 -4.38 25.16
CA LEU A 544 -15.95 -3.59 26.38
C LEU A 544 -14.63 -3.18 27.07
N MET A 545 -13.67 -4.10 27.15
CA MET A 545 -12.34 -3.82 27.69
C MET A 545 -11.61 -2.74 26.90
N MET A 546 -11.61 -2.89 25.58
CA MET A 546 -10.97 -1.92 24.69
C MET A 546 -11.66 -0.56 24.78
N LEU A 547 -12.99 -0.54 24.84
CA LEU A 547 -13.77 0.68 25.00
C LEU A 547 -13.34 1.43 26.26
N TRP A 548 -13.11 0.74 27.37
CA TRP A 548 -12.76 1.38 28.64
C TRP A 548 -11.37 2.02 28.70
N TYR A 549 -10.48 1.67 27.78
CA TYR A 549 -9.20 2.38 27.64
C TYR A 549 -9.37 3.79 27.09
N THR A 550 -10.46 4.06 26.36
CA THR A 550 -10.78 5.40 25.84
C THR A 550 -11.33 6.36 26.89
N ARG A 551 -11.53 5.91 28.14
CA ARG A 551 -12.13 6.74 29.20
C ARG A 551 -11.26 7.96 29.50
N PRO A 552 -11.86 9.17 29.59
CA PRO A 552 -11.15 10.37 29.99
C PRO A 552 -10.65 10.22 31.41
N ARG A 553 -9.34 10.47 31.59
CA ARG A 553 -8.66 10.39 32.88
C ARG A 553 -8.04 11.73 33.24
N LEU A 554 -8.13 12.13 34.50
CA LEU A 554 -7.54 13.38 35.01
C LEU A 554 -6.19 13.18 35.73
N ALA A 555 -5.74 11.93 35.89
CA ALA A 555 -4.51 11.63 36.63
C ALA A 555 -3.27 12.34 36.05
N TRP A 556 -3.23 12.57 34.74
CA TRP A 556 -2.12 13.27 34.07
C TRP A 556 -1.92 14.72 34.54
N LEU A 557 -2.91 15.34 35.19
CA LEU A 557 -2.78 16.69 35.77
C LEU A 557 -1.68 16.78 36.84
N VAL A 558 -1.21 15.65 37.38
CA VAL A 558 -0.05 15.59 38.27
C VAL A 558 1.22 16.17 37.63
N ILE A 559 1.29 16.27 36.31
CA ILE A 559 2.40 16.91 35.58
C ILE A 559 2.55 18.39 35.98
N PHE A 560 1.48 19.10 36.34
CA PHE A 560 1.57 20.47 36.83
C PHE A 560 2.32 20.58 38.17
N LEU A 561 2.28 19.55 39.00
CA LEU A 561 2.99 19.53 40.28
C LEU A 561 4.51 19.45 40.12
N ILE A 562 5.01 19.06 38.94
CA ILE A 562 6.44 19.15 38.62
C ILE A 562 6.93 20.60 38.79
N LEU A 563 6.10 21.59 38.46
CA LEU A 563 6.46 23.00 38.57
C LEU A 563 6.48 23.51 40.02
N TYR A 564 5.72 22.88 40.92
CA TYR A 564 5.55 23.35 42.31
C TYR A 564 6.73 22.99 43.22
N GLN A 565 7.48 21.92 42.92
CA GLN A 565 8.63 21.45 43.73
C GLN A 565 9.72 20.82 42.86
N VAL A 566 10.15 21.56 41.83
CA VAL A 566 11.13 21.04 40.87
C VAL A 566 12.48 20.75 41.52
N ASP A 567 12.86 21.55 42.52
CA ASP A 567 14.18 21.52 43.14
C ASP A 567 14.41 20.22 43.94
N GLU A 568 13.34 19.63 44.48
CA GLU A 568 13.40 18.35 45.22
C GLU A 568 13.01 17.13 44.36
N ALA A 569 12.59 17.37 43.11
CA ALA A 569 12.04 16.36 42.20
C ALA A 569 10.94 15.48 42.86
N MET A 570 10.18 16.04 43.80
CA MET A 570 9.23 15.28 44.64
C MET A 570 8.15 14.56 43.82
N TYR A 571 7.69 15.17 42.73
CA TYR A 571 6.62 14.65 41.87
C TYR A 571 7.10 14.13 40.52
N LEU A 572 8.40 14.23 40.21
CA LEU A 572 8.94 13.86 38.90
C LEU A 572 8.68 12.39 38.57
N SER A 573 8.94 11.49 39.53
CA SER A 573 8.70 10.05 39.37
C SER A 573 7.22 9.73 39.17
N CYS A 574 6.32 10.38 39.91
CA CYS A 574 4.88 10.18 39.79
C CYS A 574 4.35 10.68 38.45
N ALA A 575 4.78 11.87 38.02
CA ALA A 575 4.37 12.44 36.76
C ALA A 575 4.90 11.64 35.56
N ALA A 576 6.16 11.19 35.60
CA ALA A 576 6.72 10.30 34.57
C ALA A 576 5.96 8.97 34.50
N SER A 577 5.68 8.34 35.65
CA SER A 577 4.94 7.08 35.71
C SER A 577 3.51 7.27 35.16
N THR A 578 2.82 8.32 35.58
CA THR A 578 1.44 8.61 35.15
C THR A 578 1.36 8.93 33.66
N LEU A 579 2.31 9.70 33.13
CA LEU A 579 2.43 9.97 31.70
C LEU A 579 2.70 8.68 30.91
N THR A 580 3.57 7.81 31.42
CA THR A 580 3.86 6.51 30.80
C THR A 580 2.62 5.61 30.78
N THR A 581 1.90 5.52 31.90
CA THR A 581 0.63 4.81 31.99
C THR A 581 -0.38 5.33 30.98
N GLU A 582 -0.47 6.65 30.86
CA GLU A 582 -1.40 7.27 29.94
C GLU A 582 -1.04 6.98 28.48
N ILE A 583 0.23 7.08 28.10
CA ILE A 583 0.68 6.71 26.75
C ILE A 583 0.28 5.26 26.42
N ILE A 584 0.53 4.31 27.31
CA ILE A 584 0.18 2.89 27.10
C ILE A 584 -1.32 2.74 26.87
N LEU A 585 -2.14 3.35 27.72
CA LEU A 585 -3.59 3.19 27.65
C LEU A 585 -4.21 3.98 26.48
N GLN A 586 -3.63 5.11 26.07
CA GLN A 586 -4.01 5.84 24.87
C GLN A 586 -3.67 5.07 23.59
N ILE A 587 -2.52 4.36 23.56
CA ILE A 587 -2.19 3.44 22.46
C ILE A 587 -3.23 2.31 22.37
N LEU A 588 -3.59 1.69 23.49
CA LEU A 588 -4.62 0.65 23.51
C LEU A 588 -6.01 1.18 23.11
N GLY A 589 -6.38 2.37 23.60
CA GLY A 589 -7.62 3.06 23.24
C GLY A 589 -7.67 3.52 21.77
N SER A 590 -6.52 3.71 21.13
CA SER A 590 -6.44 4.15 19.73
C SER A 590 -7.14 3.21 18.76
N TYR A 591 -7.13 1.91 19.03
CA TYR A 591 -7.83 0.91 18.23
C TYR A 591 -9.34 1.18 18.18
N VAL A 592 -9.95 1.50 19.32
CA VAL A 592 -11.39 1.77 19.43
C VAL A 592 -11.73 3.09 18.73
N MET A 593 -10.97 4.15 19.01
CA MET A 593 -11.19 5.45 18.37
C MET A 593 -11.03 5.34 16.85
N GLY A 594 -10.02 4.61 16.38
CA GLY A 594 -9.79 4.29 14.98
C GLY A 594 -10.96 3.52 14.36
N LYS A 595 -11.44 2.47 15.03
CA LYS A 595 -12.59 1.67 14.57
C LYS A 595 -13.87 2.52 14.46
N VAL A 596 -14.14 3.35 15.46
CA VAL A 596 -15.31 4.27 15.48
C VAL A 596 -15.22 5.29 14.36
N ALA A 597 -14.05 5.93 14.20
CA ALA A 597 -13.84 6.92 13.14
C ALA A 597 -13.93 6.28 11.75
N ASN A 598 -13.36 5.08 11.57
CA ASN A 598 -13.45 4.35 10.31
C ASN A 598 -14.88 3.89 10.00
N HIS A 599 -15.65 3.48 11.01
CA HIS A 599 -17.07 3.14 10.83
C HIS A 599 -17.85 4.32 10.25
N ALA A 600 -17.73 5.52 10.84
CA ALA A 600 -18.36 6.72 10.29
C ALA A 600 -17.85 7.11 8.90
N ARG A 601 -16.57 6.89 8.62
CA ARG A 601 -15.99 7.15 7.29
C ARG A 601 -16.58 6.21 6.24
N VAL A 602 -16.59 4.91 6.50
CA VAL A 602 -17.11 3.89 5.58
C VAL A 602 -18.61 4.09 5.36
N GLN A 603 -19.34 4.44 6.43
CA GLN A 603 -20.76 4.77 6.32
C GLN A 603 -21.02 6.15 5.69
N GLY A 604 -20.03 6.98 5.36
CA GLY A 604 -20.27 8.31 4.79
C GLY A 604 -20.96 9.31 5.76
N PHE A 605 -20.91 9.07 7.07
CA PHE A 605 -21.56 9.92 8.07
C PHE A 605 -20.93 11.30 8.20
N TYR A 606 -19.63 11.44 7.91
CA TYR A 606 -18.96 12.75 7.93
C TYR A 606 -19.38 13.65 6.77
N THR A 607 -19.72 13.09 5.60
CA THR A 607 -20.16 13.86 4.43
C THR A 607 -21.65 14.15 4.46
N ASN A 608 -22.44 13.23 5.04
CA ASN A 608 -23.90 13.29 5.08
C ASN A 608 -24.44 13.54 6.51
N ALA A 609 -23.83 14.46 7.26
CA ALA A 609 -24.18 14.73 8.65
C ALA A 609 -25.66 15.13 8.85
N SER A 610 -26.28 15.77 7.85
CA SER A 610 -27.72 16.11 7.88
C SER A 610 -28.62 14.88 7.85
N ALA A 611 -28.26 13.86 7.06
CA ALA A 611 -28.99 12.60 7.00
C ALA A 611 -28.87 11.83 8.32
N VAL A 612 -27.70 11.89 8.97
CA VAL A 612 -27.48 11.29 10.29
C VAL A 612 -28.32 12.01 11.34
N ALA A 613 -28.32 13.35 11.35
CA ALA A 613 -29.06 14.17 12.32
C ALA A 613 -30.58 13.98 12.27
N ALA A 614 -31.12 13.52 11.13
CA ALA A 614 -32.54 13.19 10.98
C ALA A 614 -32.96 11.89 11.69
N VAL A 615 -31.99 11.03 12.06
CA VAL A 615 -32.25 9.77 12.76
C VAL A 615 -32.30 10.02 14.28
N PRO A 616 -33.17 9.33 15.03
CA PRO A 616 -33.09 9.31 16.49
C PRO A 616 -31.66 9.01 16.98
N HIS A 617 -31.15 9.80 17.93
CA HIS A 617 -29.77 9.77 18.43
C HIS A 617 -28.66 10.04 17.39
N GLY A 618 -29.01 10.55 16.21
CA GLY A 618 -28.06 10.93 15.18
C GLY A 618 -27.05 11.98 15.63
N ALA A 619 -27.51 12.99 16.38
CA ALA A 619 -26.64 14.03 16.95
C ALA A 619 -25.63 13.44 17.96
N ASP A 620 -26.05 12.48 18.78
CA ASP A 620 -25.20 11.82 19.76
C ASP A 620 -24.16 10.91 19.07
N ALA A 621 -24.57 10.18 18.04
CA ALA A 621 -23.66 9.42 17.20
C ALA A 621 -22.61 10.32 16.54
N MET A 622 -23.03 11.47 15.99
CA MET A 622 -22.09 12.45 15.43
C MET A 622 -21.13 13.01 16.48
N LEU A 623 -21.59 13.28 17.70
CA LEU A 623 -20.72 13.71 18.80
C LEU A 623 -19.66 12.65 19.12
N MET A 624 -20.06 11.37 19.12
CA MET A 624 -19.15 10.23 19.29
C MET A 624 -18.09 10.18 18.19
N TYR A 625 -18.50 10.28 16.92
CA TYR A 625 -17.61 10.24 15.76
C TYR A 625 -16.65 11.42 15.70
N VAL A 626 -17.15 12.63 15.95
CA VAL A 626 -16.34 13.85 16.02
C VAL A 626 -15.33 13.76 17.16
N GLY A 627 -15.74 13.26 18.32
CA GLY A 627 -14.83 13.01 19.45
C GLY A 627 -13.71 12.03 19.09
N ALA A 628 -14.04 10.93 18.42
CA ALA A 628 -13.06 9.92 18.00
C ALA A 628 -12.04 10.47 16.98
N ILE A 629 -12.49 11.17 15.92
CA ILE A 629 -11.57 11.73 14.92
C ILE A 629 -10.73 12.89 15.48
N LEU A 630 -11.33 13.75 16.31
CA LEU A 630 -10.59 14.83 16.98
C LEU A 630 -9.52 14.25 17.89
N TRP A 631 -9.84 13.18 18.62
CA TRP A 631 -8.87 12.49 19.46
C TRP A 631 -7.70 11.93 18.65
N LEU A 632 -7.95 11.27 17.50
CA LEU A 632 -6.89 10.71 16.64
C LEU A 632 -5.93 11.79 16.14
N VAL A 633 -6.46 12.97 15.78
CA VAL A 633 -5.64 14.11 15.36
C VAL A 633 -4.82 14.64 16.53
N VAL A 634 -5.45 14.89 17.68
CA VAL A 634 -4.80 15.50 18.85
C VAL A 634 -3.75 14.57 19.46
N ILE A 635 -4.03 13.27 19.57
CA ILE A 635 -3.09 12.33 20.20
C ILE A 635 -1.81 12.18 19.37
N PHE A 636 -1.91 12.23 18.03
CA PHE A 636 -0.74 12.20 17.15
C PHE A 636 0.21 13.37 17.45
N PHE A 637 -0.32 14.60 17.48
CA PHE A 637 0.48 15.78 17.84
C PHE A 637 0.98 15.74 19.28
N THR A 638 0.19 15.21 20.22
CA THR A 638 0.57 15.07 21.62
C THR A 638 1.73 14.09 21.78
N LEU A 639 1.70 12.94 21.10
CA LEU A 639 2.78 11.96 21.11
C LEU A 639 4.06 12.51 20.47
N ILE A 640 3.96 13.29 19.39
CA ILE A 640 5.11 13.99 18.81
C ILE A 640 5.68 15.01 19.80
N ALA A 641 4.83 15.84 20.41
CA ALA A 641 5.26 16.84 21.38
C ALA A 641 5.93 16.20 22.60
N VAL A 642 5.37 15.10 23.12
CA VAL A 642 5.96 14.33 24.21
C VAL A 642 7.25 13.66 23.79
N GLY A 643 7.28 12.99 22.63
CA GLY A 643 8.46 12.30 22.12
C GLY A 643 9.64 13.24 21.88
N THR A 644 9.39 14.37 21.19
CA THR A 644 10.40 15.42 20.99
C THR A 644 10.86 16.03 22.31
N SER A 645 9.97 16.21 23.28
CA SER A 645 10.32 16.67 24.63
C SER A 645 11.23 15.67 25.36
N VAL A 646 10.90 14.37 25.31
CA VAL A 646 11.68 13.31 25.97
C VAL A 646 13.06 13.17 25.32
N VAL A 647 13.16 13.18 24.00
CA VAL A 647 14.44 13.09 23.27
C VAL A 647 15.31 14.32 23.52
N ASN A 648 14.73 15.52 23.52
CA ASN A 648 15.47 16.74 23.80
C ASN A 648 15.96 16.78 25.26
N VAL A 649 15.16 16.30 26.20
CA VAL A 649 15.55 16.19 27.61
C VAL A 649 16.63 15.14 27.80
N SER A 650 16.53 13.97 27.16
CA SER A 650 17.53 12.91 27.32
C SER A 650 18.88 13.30 26.73
N ALA A 651 18.90 13.92 25.54
CA ALA A 651 20.11 14.44 24.93
C ALA A 651 20.81 15.48 25.82
N GLN A 652 20.04 16.38 26.44
CA GLN A 652 20.59 17.39 27.33
C GLN A 652 21.01 16.83 28.69
N ILE A 653 20.26 15.90 29.28
CA ILE A 653 20.67 15.21 30.52
C ILE A 653 21.97 14.43 30.28
N LEU A 654 22.13 13.78 29.12
CA LEU A 654 23.37 13.09 28.76
C LEU A 654 24.55 14.05 28.56
N GLN A 655 24.34 15.15 27.85
CA GLN A 655 25.37 16.20 27.68
C GLN A 655 25.78 16.81 29.02
N VAL A 656 24.81 17.08 29.90
CA VAL A 656 25.05 17.65 31.23
C VAL A 656 25.69 16.64 32.17
N GLY A 657 25.27 15.37 32.13
CA GLY A 657 25.91 14.30 32.90
C GLY A 657 27.39 14.13 32.54
N ARG A 658 27.74 14.34 31.26
CA ARG A 658 29.15 14.40 30.82
C ARG A 658 29.86 15.62 31.38
N LEU A 659 29.27 16.81 31.29
CA LEU A 659 29.88 18.06 31.78
C LEU A 659 30.06 18.06 33.30
N ILE A 660 29.03 17.70 34.08
CA ILE A 660 29.09 17.61 35.54
C ILE A 660 30.02 16.49 35.97
N GLY A 661 30.00 15.34 35.28
CA GLY A 661 30.96 14.25 35.54
C GLY A 661 32.40 14.72 35.37
N LEU A 662 32.67 15.54 34.35
CA LEU A 662 33.98 16.11 34.10
C LEU A 662 34.36 17.18 35.13
N ASP A 663 33.44 18.08 35.49
CA ASP A 663 33.67 19.13 36.49
C ASP A 663 33.92 18.52 37.87
N VAL A 664 33.11 17.53 38.29
CA VAL A 664 33.29 16.84 39.58
C VAL A 664 34.58 16.03 39.61
N LEU A 665 34.97 15.40 38.49
CA LEU A 665 36.26 14.69 38.40
C LEU A 665 37.44 15.66 38.44
N LEU A 666 37.33 16.81 37.76
CA LEU A 666 38.36 17.85 37.75
C LEU A 666 38.48 18.50 39.14
N GLU A 667 37.36 18.84 39.77
CA GLU A 667 37.28 19.38 41.13
C GLU A 667 37.87 18.39 42.14
N ARG A 668 37.50 17.11 42.10
CA ARG A 668 38.09 16.09 43.00
C ARG A 668 39.57 15.84 42.77
N ARG A 669 40.08 16.08 41.55
CA ARG A 669 41.52 15.95 41.27
C ARG A 669 42.26 17.18 41.78
N LEU A 670 41.80 18.38 41.42
CA LEU A 670 42.35 19.65 41.86
C LEU A 670 42.32 19.77 43.40
N GLN A 671 41.23 19.37 44.04
CA GLN A 671 41.09 19.40 45.49
C GLN A 671 42.03 18.40 46.18
N ARG A 672 42.28 17.23 45.59
CA ARG A 672 43.29 16.29 46.10
C ARG A 672 44.70 16.84 45.95
N ASP A 673 45.03 17.46 44.82
CA ASP A 673 46.36 18.00 44.57
C ASP A 673 46.64 19.21 45.48
N VAL A 674 45.65 20.11 45.65
CA VAL A 674 45.73 21.25 46.58
C VAL A 674 45.79 20.79 48.03
N GLN A 675 44.95 19.82 48.44
CA GLN A 675 44.98 19.29 49.81
C GLN A 675 46.30 18.56 50.10
N GLY A 676 46.82 17.78 49.14
CA GLY A 676 48.12 17.13 49.28
C GLY A 676 49.26 18.12 49.44
N ALA A 677 49.25 19.22 48.69
CA ALA A 677 50.21 20.31 48.87
C ALA A 677 50.07 20.99 50.24
N LEU A 678 48.83 21.19 50.73
CA LEU A 678 48.55 21.79 52.03
C LEU A 678 48.98 20.86 53.19
N ASP A 679 48.74 19.56 53.08
CA ASP A 679 49.12 18.55 54.07
C ASP A 679 50.65 18.42 54.13
N GLN A 680 51.33 18.42 52.97
CA GLN A 680 52.79 18.43 52.89
C GLN A 680 53.38 19.70 53.51
N ALA A 681 52.80 20.86 53.22
CA ALA A 681 53.15 22.14 53.82
C ALA A 681 52.98 22.11 55.35
N SER A 682 51.86 21.59 55.86
CA SER A 682 51.60 21.46 57.30
C SER A 682 52.58 20.50 57.97
N ALA A 683 52.91 19.36 57.34
CA ALA A 683 53.87 18.41 57.87
C ALA A 683 55.29 19.00 57.97
N HIS A 684 55.70 19.82 56.98
CA HIS A 684 56.95 20.58 57.05
C HIS A 684 56.94 21.59 58.19
N HIS A 685 55.83 22.32 58.38
CA HIS A 685 55.69 23.27 59.49
C HIS A 685 55.76 22.58 60.86
N GLU A 686 55.14 21.41 61.02
CA GLU A 686 55.17 20.68 62.30
C GLU A 686 56.57 20.11 62.61
N ASN A 687 57.25 19.51 61.63
CA ASN A 687 58.64 19.06 61.78
C ASN A 687 59.59 20.22 62.12
N PHE A 688 59.32 21.39 61.55
CA PHE A 688 60.04 22.61 61.81
C PHE A 688 59.84 23.12 63.25
N GLN A 689 58.59 23.14 63.74
CA GLN A 689 58.30 23.48 65.14
C GLN A 689 58.96 22.53 66.13
N ARG A 690 58.91 21.20 65.88
CA ARG A 690 59.59 20.21 66.75
C ARG A 690 61.10 20.44 66.83
N THR A 691 61.71 20.85 65.71
CA THR A 691 63.15 21.15 65.66
C THR A 691 63.46 22.42 66.46
N GLN A 692 62.60 23.44 66.39
CA GLN A 692 62.71 24.64 67.21
C GLN A 692 62.57 24.34 68.71
N ASP A 693 61.62 23.51 69.11
CA ASP A 693 61.41 23.11 70.51
C ASP A 693 62.59 22.28 71.03
N PHE A 694 63.12 21.37 70.21
CA PHE A 694 64.31 20.60 70.53
C PHE A 694 65.54 21.49 70.77
N LEU A 695 65.71 22.55 69.95
CA LEU A 695 66.78 23.53 70.11
C LEU A 695 66.60 24.39 71.37
N ALA A 696 65.37 24.76 71.70
CA ALA A 696 65.07 25.52 72.91
C ALA A 696 65.33 24.71 74.20
N GLN A 697 65.12 23.39 74.15
CA GLN A 697 65.26 22.51 75.33
C GLN A 697 66.71 22.05 75.61
N ASN A 698 67.58 21.92 74.60
CA ASN A 698 68.85 21.19 74.78
C ASN A 698 70.13 22.00 75.05
N GLY A 699 70.08 23.33 75.14
CA GLY A 699 71.20 24.15 75.65
C GLY A 699 72.47 24.20 74.76
N HIS A 700 73.09 25.38 74.70
CA HIS A 700 74.06 25.85 73.69
C HIS A 700 75.39 25.06 73.51
N GLY A 701 75.61 23.92 74.16
CA GLY A 701 76.95 23.31 74.28
C GLY A 701 77.47 22.49 73.08
N GLN A 702 76.61 21.93 72.22
CA GLN A 702 77.05 21.02 71.14
C GLN A 702 76.42 21.26 69.76
N ILE A 703 75.80 22.43 69.55
CA ILE A 703 74.82 22.59 68.45
C ILE A 703 75.43 23.21 67.17
N ALA A 704 76.72 23.56 67.13
CA ALA A 704 77.30 24.27 65.99
C ALA A 704 77.33 23.47 64.67
N GLY A 705 77.43 22.14 64.73
CA GLY A 705 77.39 21.27 63.53
C GLY A 705 75.97 21.07 62.99
N VAL A 706 75.00 20.92 63.90
CA VAL A 706 73.57 20.77 63.55
C VAL A 706 73.03 22.07 62.95
N TYR A 707 73.47 23.24 63.44
CA TYR A 707 73.05 24.55 62.92
C TYR A 707 73.46 24.80 61.46
N ALA A 708 74.64 24.35 61.03
CA ALA A 708 75.11 24.56 59.66
C ALA A 708 74.31 23.75 58.64
N ASP A 709 74.04 22.47 58.96
CA ASP A 709 73.17 21.62 58.15
C ASP A 709 71.72 22.14 58.13
N MET A 710 71.24 22.68 59.26
CA MET A 710 69.91 23.30 59.32
C MET A 710 69.83 24.52 58.40
N VAL A 711 70.79 25.44 58.47
CA VAL A 711 70.80 26.67 57.64
C VAL A 711 70.91 26.33 56.14
N GLU A 712 71.68 25.33 55.75
CA GLU A 712 71.77 24.84 54.36
C GLU A 712 70.44 24.21 53.89
N HIS A 713 69.78 23.43 54.75
CA HIS A 713 68.47 22.84 54.47
C HIS A 713 67.36 23.91 54.41
N MET A 714 67.47 24.96 55.21
CA MET A 714 66.53 26.08 55.29
C MET A 714 66.62 27.01 54.07
N ALA A 715 67.83 27.30 53.59
CA ALA A 715 68.02 28.12 52.39
C ALA A 715 67.42 27.46 51.13
N THR A 716 67.50 26.12 51.02
CA THR A 716 66.88 25.35 49.93
C THR A 716 65.35 25.30 50.06
N GLN A 717 64.82 25.21 51.28
CA GLN A 717 63.37 25.26 51.54
C GLN A 717 62.77 26.64 51.19
N ILE A 718 63.45 27.74 51.52
CA ILE A 718 62.98 29.12 51.26
C ILE A 718 62.94 29.43 49.75
N ASP A 719 63.93 28.99 48.98
CA ASP A 719 63.97 29.20 47.53
C ASP A 719 62.90 28.36 46.81
N GLY A 720 62.65 27.13 47.30
CA GLY A 720 61.51 26.31 46.88
C GLY A 720 60.17 27.01 47.12
N LEU A 721 60.01 27.69 48.25
CA LEU A 721 58.77 28.38 48.59
C LEU A 721 58.49 29.62 47.75
N MET A 722 59.50 30.46 47.51
CA MET A 722 59.32 31.62 46.63
C MET A 722 59.04 31.20 45.18
N THR A 723 59.54 30.04 44.78
CA THR A 723 59.24 29.43 43.48
C THR A 723 57.79 28.90 43.43
N VAL A 724 57.31 28.28 44.51
CA VAL A 724 55.91 27.87 44.66
C VAL A 724 54.96 29.07 44.65
N GLU A 725 55.27 30.17 45.36
CA GLU A 725 54.42 31.37 45.38
C GLU A 725 54.31 32.01 43.99
N LYS A 726 55.43 32.23 43.29
CA LYS A 726 55.41 32.76 41.90
C LYS A 726 54.72 31.82 40.93
N SER A 727 54.83 30.51 41.15
CA SER A 727 54.14 29.50 40.37
C SER A 727 52.63 29.52 40.61
N LEU A 728 52.20 29.71 41.86
CA LEU A 728 50.80 29.85 42.25
C LEU A 728 50.20 31.14 41.66
N GLU A 729 50.92 32.26 41.70
CA GLU A 729 50.49 33.53 41.09
C GLU A 729 50.36 33.39 39.56
N ARG A 730 51.29 32.70 38.89
CA ARG A 730 51.18 32.40 37.46
C ARG A 730 49.99 31.49 37.16
N LEU A 731 49.74 30.48 37.99
CA LEU A 731 48.57 29.61 37.87
C LEU A 731 47.26 30.40 38.01
N ILE A 732 47.18 31.31 38.99
CA ILE A 732 46.01 32.16 39.19
C ILE A 732 45.78 33.07 37.97
N GLN A 733 46.81 33.75 37.47
CA GLN A 733 46.70 34.59 36.26
C GLN A 733 46.37 33.79 34.99
N LEU A 734 46.89 32.56 34.87
CA LEU A 734 46.63 31.65 33.76
C LEU A 734 45.24 31.03 33.80
N VAL A 735 44.57 30.98 34.96
CA VAL A 735 43.19 30.51 35.09
C VAL A 735 42.20 31.65 34.79
N GLU A 736 42.50 32.88 35.21
CA GLU A 736 41.60 34.04 35.02
C GLU A 736 41.40 34.44 33.55
N GLY A 737 42.43 34.30 32.70
CA GLY A 737 42.35 34.65 31.28
C GLY A 737 41.41 33.72 30.46
N PRO A 738 41.64 32.39 30.49
CA PRO A 738 40.79 31.43 29.82
C PRO A 738 39.40 31.30 30.45
N GLU A 739 39.23 31.60 31.74
CA GLU A 739 37.90 31.68 32.37
C GLU A 739 37.02 32.75 31.69
N ARG A 740 37.59 33.91 31.31
CA ARG A 740 36.83 34.92 30.53
C ARG A 740 36.44 34.41 29.15
N GLN A 741 37.32 33.68 28.47
CA GLN A 741 37.04 33.10 27.15
C GLN A 741 35.96 32.00 27.26
N TYR A 742 36.04 31.14 28.28
CA TYR A 742 35.05 30.11 28.56
C TYR A 742 33.68 30.73 28.90
N ARG A 743 33.63 31.79 29.72
CA ARG A 743 32.38 32.53 30.01
C ARG A 743 31.77 33.16 28.76
N GLN A 744 32.60 33.72 27.87
CA GLN A 744 32.12 34.26 26.59
C GLN A 744 31.58 33.15 25.68
N ALA A 745 32.25 31.99 25.59
CA ALA A 745 31.79 30.84 24.84
C ALA A 745 30.48 30.26 25.41
N LEU A 746 30.34 30.17 26.74
CA LEU A 746 29.10 29.72 27.39
C LEU A 746 27.92 30.69 27.18
N THR A 747 28.20 32.00 27.15
CA THR A 747 27.20 33.03 26.84
C THR A 747 26.76 32.96 25.37
N ARG A 748 27.68 32.60 24.46
CA ARG A 748 27.32 32.32 23.06
C ARG A 748 26.52 31.03 22.92
N LEU A 749 26.87 29.96 23.65
CA LEU A 749 26.14 28.68 23.64
C LEU A 749 24.68 28.83 24.10
N THR A 750 24.44 29.72 25.06
CA THR A 750 23.09 30.01 25.53
C THR A 750 22.27 30.83 24.53
N ALA A 751 22.92 31.56 23.63
CA ALA A 751 22.29 32.27 22.51
C ALA A 751 22.17 31.40 21.24
N ASP A 752 23.12 30.49 21.00
CA ASP A 752 23.24 29.63 19.82
C ASP A 752 23.73 28.22 20.21
N PRO A 753 22.84 27.20 20.13
CA PRO A 753 23.20 25.81 20.45
C PRO A 753 24.30 25.21 19.57
N SER A 754 24.54 25.76 18.37
CA SER A 754 25.57 25.25 17.45
C SER A 754 27.00 25.55 17.93
N ALA A 755 27.17 26.49 18.86
CA ALA A 755 28.46 26.83 19.47
C ALA A 755 29.00 25.76 20.47
N ALA A 756 28.31 24.62 20.62
CA ALA A 756 28.72 23.55 21.53
C ALA A 756 30.15 23.05 21.27
N GLY A 757 30.53 22.94 19.99
CA GLY A 757 31.89 22.56 19.60
C GLY A 757 32.96 23.58 19.99
N GLU A 758 32.62 24.88 20.04
CA GLU A 758 33.53 25.95 20.45
C GLU A 758 33.78 25.90 21.97
N VAL A 759 32.75 25.56 22.76
CA VAL A 759 32.87 25.37 24.21
C VAL A 759 33.73 24.14 24.53
N ASP A 760 33.51 23.02 23.86
CA ASP A 760 34.32 21.81 24.04
C ASP A 760 35.78 22.05 23.63
N ALA A 761 36.03 22.70 22.49
CA ALA A 761 37.39 23.03 22.04
C ALA A 761 38.11 24.00 23.00
N THR A 762 37.38 24.97 23.55
CA THR A 762 37.93 25.92 24.54
C THR A 762 38.23 25.20 25.85
N ALA A 763 37.35 24.31 26.32
CA ALA A 763 37.57 23.50 27.52
C ALA A 763 38.77 22.54 27.37
N GLU A 764 38.92 21.90 26.21
CA GLU A 764 40.05 21.03 25.87
C GLU A 764 41.37 21.83 25.84
N THR A 765 41.34 23.05 25.27
CA THR A 765 42.50 23.96 25.23
C THR A 765 42.90 24.42 26.63
N ILE A 766 41.93 24.71 27.49
CA ILE A 766 42.17 25.05 28.91
C ILE A 766 42.80 23.85 29.63
N ARG A 767 42.28 22.64 29.41
CA ARG A 767 42.78 21.40 30.00
C ARG A 767 44.23 21.12 29.57
N ASP A 768 44.52 21.21 28.26
CA ASP A 768 45.87 20.98 27.72
C ASP A 768 46.88 22.02 28.24
N ARG A 769 46.49 23.30 28.30
CA ARG A 769 47.35 24.36 28.88
C ARG A 769 47.60 24.16 30.37
N ALA A 770 46.57 23.79 31.13
CA ALA A 770 46.70 23.48 32.56
C ALA A 770 47.58 22.25 32.80
N GLN A 771 47.39 21.16 32.02
CA GLN A 771 48.23 19.96 32.11
C GLN A 771 49.68 20.23 31.73
N LYS A 772 49.94 20.96 30.64
CA LYS A 772 51.31 21.32 30.23
C LYS A 772 52.04 22.13 31.30
N GLN A 773 51.35 23.04 32.00
CA GLN A 773 51.95 23.83 33.07
C GLN A 773 52.14 23.03 34.36
N LEU A 774 51.21 22.13 34.73
CA LEU A 774 51.40 21.18 35.82
C LEU A 774 52.62 20.26 35.59
N LEU A 775 52.84 19.83 34.35
CA LEU A 775 54.04 19.07 33.94
C LEU A 775 55.34 19.89 34.02
N ILE A 776 55.27 21.22 33.88
CA ILE A 776 56.43 22.13 34.05
C ILE A 776 56.73 22.38 35.53
N LEU A 777 55.70 22.33 36.39
CA LEU A 777 55.82 22.55 37.84
C LEU A 777 56.45 21.38 38.59
N GLY A 778 56.21 20.14 38.16
CA GLY A 778 56.80 18.95 38.78
C GLY A 778 58.35 19.00 38.84
N PRO A 779 59.05 19.23 37.71
CA PRO A 779 60.50 19.29 37.68
C PRO A 779 61.12 20.51 38.40
N THR A 780 60.39 21.63 38.51
CA THR A 780 60.87 22.83 39.22
C THR A 780 60.80 22.66 40.73
N LEU A 781 59.85 21.87 41.23
CA LEU A 781 59.80 21.44 42.64
C LEU A 781 60.97 20.49 42.98
N ASP A 782 61.31 19.59 42.06
CA ASP A 782 62.46 18.67 42.18
C ASP A 782 63.83 19.33 41.96
N GLN A 783 63.89 20.48 41.29
CA GLN A 783 65.13 21.24 41.12
C GLN A 783 65.45 22.14 42.32
N ALA A 784 64.44 22.66 43.02
CA ALA A 784 64.62 23.48 44.21
C ALA A 784 65.25 22.71 45.39
N THR A 785 65.13 21.38 45.41
CA THR A 785 65.79 20.50 46.38
C THR A 785 67.27 20.25 46.08
N ASN A 786 67.80 20.71 44.93
CA ASN A 786 69.16 20.38 44.48
C ASN A 786 70.13 21.58 44.40
N SER A 787 69.76 22.76 44.92
CA SER A 787 70.60 23.96 44.94
C SER A 787 71.61 23.97 46.11
N ARG A 788 72.51 22.99 46.16
CA ARG A 788 73.63 22.90 47.14
C ARG A 788 74.77 23.91 46.93
N ALA A 789 74.67 24.82 45.97
CA ALA A 789 75.80 25.65 45.53
C ALA A 789 75.98 26.95 46.33
N ILE A 790 74.92 27.50 46.95
CA ILE A 790 74.97 28.84 47.57
C ILE A 790 75.29 28.77 49.07
N ALA A 791 74.91 27.70 49.77
CA ALA A 791 75.23 27.52 51.20
C ALA A 791 76.73 27.28 51.48
N LYS A 792 77.48 26.79 50.48
CA LYS A 792 78.94 26.55 50.60
C LYS A 792 79.78 27.82 50.72
N LEU A 793 79.27 28.99 50.31
CA LEU A 793 80.03 30.24 50.38
C LEU A 793 79.91 30.92 51.75
N GLY A 794 78.75 30.83 52.42
CA GLY A 794 78.56 31.40 53.76
C GLY A 794 79.21 30.58 54.88
N SER A 795 79.21 29.25 54.77
CA SER A 795 79.78 28.37 55.82
C SER A 795 81.31 28.45 55.88
N ALA A 796 81.98 28.71 54.77
CA ALA A 796 83.44 28.85 54.72
C ALA A 796 83.92 30.13 55.43
N GLU A 797 83.22 31.24 55.24
CA GLU A 797 83.59 32.54 55.82
C GLU A 797 83.32 32.58 57.33
N VAL A 798 82.18 32.04 57.77
CA VAL A 798 81.83 31.89 59.19
C VAL A 798 82.76 30.89 59.90
N ALA A 799 83.12 29.77 59.25
CA ALA A 799 84.08 28.81 59.79
C ALA A 799 85.49 29.41 59.93
N GLN A 800 85.91 30.29 59.01
CA GLN A 800 87.18 30.99 59.07
C GLN A 800 87.21 32.05 60.16
N ARG A 801 86.10 32.79 60.34
CA ARG A 801 85.94 33.77 61.42
C ARG A 801 85.94 33.10 62.81
N ARG A 802 85.30 31.94 62.95
CA ARG A 802 85.33 31.12 64.19
C ARG A 802 86.72 30.58 64.52
N ARG A 803 87.52 30.18 63.53
CA ARG A 803 88.92 29.76 63.77
C ARG A 803 89.74 30.91 64.34
N ASN A 804 89.62 32.11 63.78
CA ASN A 804 90.37 33.28 64.22
C ASN A 804 89.98 33.72 65.65
N LEU A 805 88.71 33.63 66.02
CA LEU A 805 88.24 33.96 67.37
C LEU A 805 88.63 32.89 68.41
N ARG A 806 88.65 31.60 68.06
CA ARG A 806 89.11 30.52 68.96
C ARG A 806 90.60 30.59 69.27
N ILE A 807 91.41 31.09 68.34
CA ILE A 807 92.85 31.32 68.56
C ILE A 807 93.03 32.45 69.59
N ARG A 808 92.31 33.56 69.48
CA ARG A 808 92.36 34.67 70.45
C ARG A 808 91.80 34.32 71.83
N ALA A 809 90.77 33.47 71.89
CA ALA A 809 90.14 33.06 73.16
C ALA A 809 91.02 32.15 74.05
N ARG A 810 92.12 31.58 73.51
CA ARG A 810 93.08 30.77 74.31
C ARG A 810 94.11 31.59 75.06
N GLU A 811 94.27 32.87 74.73
CA GLU A 811 95.36 33.70 75.26
C GLU A 811 94.90 34.67 76.37
N ASN A 812 93.60 34.98 76.50
CA ASN A 812 93.09 35.85 77.58
C ASN A 812 91.59 35.62 77.89
N ARG A 813 91.17 35.82 79.15
CA ARG A 813 89.77 35.73 79.63
C ARG A 813 88.81 36.68 78.90
N ASP A 814 89.30 37.83 78.42
CA ASP A 814 88.48 38.77 77.65
C ASP A 814 88.13 38.23 76.25
N GLY A 815 89.00 37.42 75.66
CA GLY A 815 88.75 36.76 74.36
C GLY A 815 87.66 35.68 74.43
N GLN A 816 87.46 35.04 75.60
CA GLN A 816 86.32 34.12 75.79
C GLN A 816 84.98 34.86 75.87
N ARG A 817 84.95 36.07 76.45
CA ARG A 817 83.73 36.89 76.51
C ARG A 817 83.35 37.43 75.13
N GLU A 818 84.33 37.86 74.33
CA GLU A 818 84.08 38.28 72.94
C GLU A 818 83.62 37.13 72.05
N LEU A 819 84.17 35.92 72.23
CA LEU A 819 83.73 34.74 71.49
C LEU A 819 82.28 34.37 71.82
N ILE A 820 81.90 34.38 73.11
CA ILE A 820 80.52 34.10 73.54
C ILE A 820 79.57 35.20 73.07
N ALA A 821 79.98 36.47 73.12
CA ALA A 821 79.17 37.58 72.62
C ALA A 821 78.97 37.52 71.09
N ALA A 822 80.00 37.16 70.33
CA ALA A 822 79.91 36.97 68.89
C ALA A 822 79.05 35.76 68.50
N GLU A 823 79.15 34.63 69.24
CA GLU A 823 78.28 33.46 69.02
C GLU A 823 76.82 33.76 69.40
N LEU A 824 76.58 34.55 70.45
CA LEU A 824 75.23 35.01 70.82
C LEU A 824 74.64 35.96 69.78
N GLU A 825 75.45 36.85 69.19
CA GLU A 825 74.99 37.77 68.14
C GLU A 825 74.70 37.04 66.82
N GLU A 826 75.52 36.04 66.44
CA GLU A 826 75.21 35.17 65.29
C GLU A 826 73.90 34.41 65.52
N LEU A 827 73.69 33.87 66.73
CA LEU A 827 72.45 33.18 67.08
C LEU A 827 71.24 34.12 67.07
N ARG A 828 71.43 35.39 67.45
CA ARG A 828 70.38 36.41 67.37
C ARG A 828 70.01 36.71 65.93
N ILE A 829 70.99 36.93 65.04
CA ILE A 829 70.75 37.17 63.61
C ILE A 829 70.05 35.98 62.97
N VAL A 830 70.44 34.74 63.31
CA VAL A 830 69.77 33.53 62.83
C VAL A 830 68.35 33.43 63.36
N LYS A 831 68.11 33.74 64.65
CA LYS A 831 66.76 33.77 65.24
C LYS A 831 65.87 34.85 64.63
N ASP A 832 66.42 36.02 64.34
CA ASP A 832 65.67 37.11 63.70
C ASP A 832 65.35 36.76 62.24
N GLY A 833 66.30 36.16 61.51
CA GLY A 833 66.05 35.59 60.18
C GLY A 833 65.00 34.48 60.19
N TRP A 834 64.98 33.65 61.25
CA TRP A 834 64.01 32.58 61.45
C TRP A 834 62.58 33.10 61.60
N ASN A 835 62.39 34.11 62.44
CA ASN A 835 61.08 34.72 62.65
C ASN A 835 60.51 35.33 61.36
N ILE A 836 61.37 35.86 60.49
CA ILE A 836 60.96 36.36 59.17
C ILE A 836 60.43 35.23 58.28
N VAL A 837 61.10 34.07 58.27
CA VAL A 837 60.68 32.91 57.46
C VAL A 837 59.33 32.36 57.95
N VAL A 838 59.15 32.25 59.27
CA VAL A 838 57.88 31.80 59.86
C VAL A 838 56.74 32.76 59.53
N ASP A 839 56.98 34.08 59.60
CA ASP A 839 55.98 35.10 59.25
C ASP A 839 55.61 35.06 57.76
N GLN A 840 56.58 34.84 56.86
CA GLN A 840 56.30 34.66 55.42
C GLN A 840 55.51 33.38 55.15
N TRP A 841 55.82 32.28 55.83
CA TRP A 841 55.08 31.04 55.69
C TRP A 841 53.62 31.18 56.11
N ALA A 842 53.36 31.82 57.26
CA ALA A 842 52.00 32.10 57.74
C ALA A 842 51.19 32.94 56.73
N LYS A 843 51.84 33.90 56.06
CA LYS A 843 51.22 34.71 54.99
C LYS A 843 50.86 33.88 53.75
N VAL A 844 51.73 32.95 53.33
CA VAL A 844 51.46 32.03 52.21
C VAL A 844 50.29 31.10 52.53
N GLU A 845 50.27 30.53 53.73
CA GLU A 845 49.18 29.66 54.19
C GLU A 845 47.83 30.41 54.27
N ALA A 846 47.84 31.65 54.77
CA ALA A 846 46.67 32.51 54.78
C ALA A 846 46.17 32.87 53.37
N ARG A 847 47.07 33.12 52.42
CA ARG A 847 46.73 33.37 51.01
C ARG A 847 46.13 32.14 50.35
N LEU A 848 46.70 30.96 50.55
CA LEU A 848 46.17 29.68 50.05
C LEU A 848 44.76 29.41 50.57
N ARG A 849 44.52 29.60 51.88
CA ARG A 849 43.18 29.47 52.49
C ARG A 849 42.17 30.48 51.91
N ASN A 850 42.59 31.71 51.64
CA ASN A 850 41.75 32.74 51.02
C ASN A 850 41.37 32.38 49.57
N VAL A 851 42.33 31.85 48.79
CA VAL A 851 42.06 31.38 47.43
C VAL A 851 41.10 30.19 47.45
N GLN A 852 41.31 29.22 48.33
CA GLN A 852 40.42 28.06 48.50
C GLN A 852 38.99 28.47 48.85
N THR A 853 38.81 29.38 49.80
CA THR A 853 37.48 29.87 50.21
C THR A 853 36.79 30.69 49.11
N LYS A 854 37.51 31.57 48.41
CA LYS A 854 36.96 32.31 47.26
C LYS A 854 36.55 31.40 46.10
N TRP A 855 37.34 30.36 45.85
CA TRP A 855 37.05 29.39 44.80
C TRP A 855 35.81 28.56 45.14
N GLN A 856 35.73 28.00 46.36
CA GLN A 856 34.56 27.27 46.86
C GLN A 856 33.28 28.12 46.84
N ALA A 857 33.37 29.41 47.18
CA ALA A 857 32.23 30.33 47.13
C ALA A 857 31.78 30.67 45.70
N ARG A 858 32.69 30.68 44.72
CA ARG A 858 32.35 30.95 43.30
C ARG A 858 31.75 29.74 42.59
N THR A 859 32.28 28.54 42.84
CA THR A 859 31.81 27.31 42.18
C THR A 859 30.41 26.91 42.63
N THR A 860 30.05 27.13 43.90
CA THR A 860 28.70 26.86 44.43
C THR A 860 27.63 27.82 43.90
N VAL A 861 27.96 29.09 43.66
CA VAL A 861 26.95 30.11 43.27
C VAL A 861 26.66 30.11 41.77
N LEU A 862 27.67 29.95 40.92
CA LEU A 862 27.51 30.11 39.47
C LEU A 862 26.93 28.88 38.75
N SER A 863 27.27 27.67 39.21
CA SER A 863 26.81 26.43 38.56
C SER A 863 25.36 26.08 38.91
N SER A 864 24.89 26.42 40.10
CA SER A 864 23.57 26.05 40.61
C SER A 864 22.45 26.94 40.08
N GLN A 865 22.62 28.26 40.10
CA GLN A 865 21.48 29.18 39.93
C GLN A 865 21.08 29.45 38.47
N GLN A 866 22.05 29.64 37.57
CA GLN A 866 21.74 29.83 36.14
C GLN A 866 21.24 28.54 35.48
N TRP A 867 21.73 27.40 35.95
CA TRP A 867 21.35 26.08 35.45
C TRP A 867 19.92 25.71 35.84
N THR A 868 19.57 25.89 37.11
CA THR A 868 18.21 25.64 37.61
C THR A 868 17.17 26.47 36.86
N GLU A 869 17.46 27.75 36.57
CA GLU A 869 16.55 28.61 35.79
C GLU A 869 16.45 28.20 34.31
N SER A 870 17.53 27.74 33.68
CA SER A 870 17.50 27.22 32.30
C SER A 870 16.63 25.97 32.19
N ILE A 871 16.84 25.01 33.10
CA ILE A 871 16.04 23.77 33.16
C ILE A 871 14.59 24.07 33.50
N ARG A 872 14.34 24.93 34.49
CA ARG A 872 12.99 25.34 34.89
C ARG A 872 12.21 25.94 33.72
N ARG A 873 12.84 26.80 32.91
CA ARG A 873 12.21 27.37 31.70
C ARG A 873 11.88 26.31 30.65
N LYS A 874 12.80 25.38 30.37
CA LYS A 874 12.55 24.29 29.41
C LYS A 874 11.48 23.32 29.91
N LEU A 875 11.56 22.92 31.17
CA LEU A 875 10.57 22.05 31.80
C LEU A 875 9.19 22.69 31.82
N LYS A 876 9.10 24.00 32.09
CA LYS A 876 7.84 24.75 31.99
C LYS A 876 7.25 24.69 30.58
N ARG A 877 8.06 24.83 29.52
CA ARG A 877 7.59 24.68 28.13
C ARG A 877 7.07 23.27 27.86
N ILE A 878 7.80 22.23 28.29
CA ILE A 878 7.39 20.83 28.15
C ILE A 878 6.08 20.58 28.88
N VAL A 879 5.99 20.97 30.14
CA VAL A 879 4.77 20.82 30.95
C VAL A 879 3.59 21.51 30.28
N ILE A 880 3.75 22.75 29.78
CA ILE A 880 2.67 23.48 29.09
C ILE A 880 2.26 22.76 27.79
N GLN A 881 3.22 22.36 26.96
CA GLN A 881 2.95 21.69 25.67
C GLN A 881 2.27 20.34 25.88
N THR A 882 2.79 19.50 26.77
CA THR A 882 2.19 18.20 27.11
C THR A 882 0.81 18.38 27.72
N SER A 883 0.63 19.36 28.62
CA SER A 883 -0.67 19.60 29.25
C SER A 883 -1.73 20.07 28.25
N LEU A 884 -1.36 20.91 27.28
CA LEU A 884 -2.29 21.38 26.24
C LEU A 884 -2.77 20.22 25.36
N GLY A 885 -1.86 19.34 24.92
CA GLY A 885 -2.19 18.17 24.13
C GLY A 885 -3.05 17.16 24.89
N MET A 886 -2.70 16.90 26.16
CA MET A 886 -3.49 16.01 27.04
C MET A 886 -4.86 16.58 27.36
N PHE A 887 -4.97 17.90 27.57
CA PHE A 887 -6.26 18.56 27.79
C PHE A 887 -7.17 18.46 26.57
N ALA A 888 -6.62 18.69 25.37
CA ALA A 888 -7.37 18.52 24.13
C ALA A 888 -7.78 17.05 23.90
N SER A 889 -6.91 16.08 24.21
CA SER A 889 -7.20 14.64 24.14
C SER A 889 -8.29 14.24 25.14
N TRP A 890 -8.26 14.82 26.33
CA TRP A 890 -9.28 14.63 27.36
C TRP A 890 -10.63 15.18 26.92
N GLY A 891 -10.66 16.39 26.35
CA GLY A 891 -11.88 16.99 25.81
C GLY A 891 -12.50 16.16 24.69
N SER A 892 -11.69 15.65 23.76
CA SER A 892 -12.16 14.79 22.67
C SER A 892 -12.68 13.44 23.17
N GLN A 893 -12.05 12.86 24.20
CA GLN A 893 -12.57 11.65 24.87
C GLN A 893 -13.94 11.90 25.52
N TRP A 894 -14.17 13.06 26.13
CA TRP A 894 -15.50 13.39 26.65
C TRP A 894 -16.56 13.52 25.56
N LEU A 895 -16.24 14.19 24.44
CA LEU A 895 -17.15 14.23 23.29
C LEU A 895 -17.51 12.82 22.83
N PHE A 896 -16.49 11.94 22.72
CA PHE A 896 -16.69 10.54 22.40
C PHE A 896 -17.64 9.84 23.40
N TRP A 897 -17.38 9.95 24.70
CA TRP A 897 -18.16 9.27 25.73
C TRP A 897 -19.57 9.82 25.92
N ILE A 898 -19.78 11.13 25.82
CA ILE A 898 -21.13 11.73 25.89
C ILE A 898 -21.98 11.20 24.73
N GLY A 899 -21.43 11.22 23.52
CA GLY A 899 -22.10 10.67 22.34
C GLY A 899 -22.35 9.17 22.46
N PHE A 900 -21.36 8.41 22.93
CA PHE A 900 -21.49 6.97 23.16
C PHE A 900 -22.59 6.64 24.18
N VAL A 901 -22.58 7.26 25.36
CA VAL A 901 -23.56 6.94 26.41
C VAL A 901 -24.97 7.27 25.94
N ARG A 902 -25.19 8.43 25.32
CA ARG A 902 -26.52 8.82 24.82
C ARG A 902 -27.02 7.99 23.64
N LEU A 903 -26.11 7.46 22.81
CA LEU A 903 -26.48 6.58 21.69
C LEU A 903 -26.88 5.17 22.15
N TYR A 904 -26.31 4.70 23.26
CA TYR A 904 -26.45 3.31 23.73
C TYR A 904 -27.39 3.15 24.93
N VAL A 905 -27.56 4.17 25.77
CA VAL A 905 -28.52 4.18 26.86
C VAL A 905 -29.78 4.88 26.34
N PRO A 906 -30.87 4.14 26.05
CA PRO A 906 -32.10 4.76 25.59
C PRO A 906 -32.62 5.75 26.63
N ASP A 907 -33.25 6.83 26.17
CA ASP A 907 -33.99 7.74 27.05
C ASP A 907 -35.08 6.91 27.76
N ALA A 908 -34.92 6.73 29.07
CA ALA A 908 -35.82 5.95 29.91
C ALA A 908 -37.19 6.63 30.10
#